data_AF-A0A4R0K2F1-F1
#
_entry.id   AF-A0A4R0K2F1-F1
#
_cell.length_a   1.000
_cell.length_b   1.000
_cell.length_c   1.000
_cell.angle_alpha   90.00
_cell.angle_beta   90.00
_cell.angle_gamma   90.00
#
_symmetry.space_group_name_H-M   'P 1'
#
loop_
_entity.id
_entity.type
_entity.pdbx_description
1 polymer ?
#
loop_
_entity_poly.entity_id
_entity_poly.type
_entity_poly.pdbx_seq_one_letter_code
_entity_poly.pdbx_strand_id
1 'polypeptide(L)'
;MTSLDDSDLVDVLEHDLGVRGVIGHLRSLSERLWTRESDEQHETYSDLVTTSEAAAVVTLLSAHHERVDPWSPERLAEMDREPEYGWRWEATAVLVTGAVALGASDVADPDPLLDTLVHVAFARDELTVMARRAILVGVLEPWPPPAPVTGAWPNLGPGCLMDIRAAGSRLAKSVAAGRRAEVVIVLTDADGITSLSPNAGTSWDPVAILGTFPTIPRTVLFPLAGGGTRPAEVISWSTGRIDVLAPEPVGDGPVGFVTRSDLDEGGIDYEAAVDFAAALQSCLGASLMPAAGRISAVIPNGLGAPRRDVGALPGDINVFHGGPIVLDVAPASGVEGGAAATVRGRNLSPGDAVVIDAVVAPTTFVDQATLTFTPPAIASGRKVLQIKRGYRRSNSTRFDVRASLTGVAPPPRVKPGADAELKGTGFGSGITATVDGVNTRVWVFDTHTLEVQVHRPARPPVDTDRRGEPVTIEVFDLGTSIGSVVVNVDTFRIASLGDSVVWGQGLLESQKFSMLVADRLTARYNGSIAVFATDRCAHSGARIAPSAGDGPDPLAPRLPGDFSGECPSRVPSVTAQVTGWTAGTFAAGQGGEIDLVILNGGANDVGITTIMNPLASDSTLSAATTAACSAGIGLLLPTVLATFPSAAVVVTGYYQIVSDESDMRLLFPAIGALGLLGSLVVPSVLGAGPVGFGPLETAALYEWVRRRLITRSEIFATVANASLAAAVAARSPRVALAVPAFGPTNAIFAPDPYVFGVGLSPAGLLPLDPVASARSAACLPADPITTVASIGHPNARGAEAYADAIAATLPTLGL
;
A
#
# COMPACT_ATOMS: atom_id res chain seq x y z
N MET A 1 0.03 -44.35 -23.25
CA MET A 1 -0.26 -44.99 -24.55
C MET A 1 -0.08 -43.93 -25.63
N THR A 2 0.96 -44.10 -26.43
CA THR A 2 1.47 -43.18 -27.46
C THR A 2 0.54 -43.10 -28.68
N SER A 3 0.59 -41.99 -29.42
CA SER A 3 -0.25 -41.72 -30.60
C SER A 3 -0.15 -42.83 -31.64
N LEU A 4 -1.23 -43.60 -31.82
CA LEU A 4 -1.43 -44.40 -33.02
C LEU A 4 -1.55 -43.43 -34.19
N ASP A 5 -0.84 -43.68 -35.29
CA ASP A 5 -1.04 -42.89 -36.51
C ASP A 5 -2.35 -43.30 -37.21
N ASP A 6 -2.79 -42.50 -38.18
CA ASP A 6 -4.04 -42.74 -38.88
C ASP A 6 -4.07 -44.06 -39.66
N SER A 7 -2.91 -44.56 -40.12
CA SER A 7 -2.82 -45.86 -40.79
C SER A 7 -3.03 -47.01 -39.83
N ASP A 8 -2.45 -46.95 -38.62
CA ASP A 8 -2.63 -47.96 -37.58
C ASP A 8 -4.10 -48.06 -37.15
N LEU A 9 -4.82 -46.93 -37.08
CA LEU A 9 -6.24 -46.94 -36.73
C LEU A 9 -7.12 -47.58 -37.83
N VAL A 10 -6.75 -47.43 -39.11
CA VAL A 10 -7.46 -48.05 -40.24
C VAL A 10 -7.35 -49.57 -40.20
N ASP A 11 -6.13 -50.08 -40.04
CA ASP A 11 -5.89 -51.52 -40.01
C ASP A 11 -6.56 -52.19 -38.81
N VAL A 12 -6.60 -51.50 -37.66
CA VAL A 12 -7.28 -51.97 -36.44
C VAL A 12 -8.81 -51.94 -36.58
N LEU A 13 -9.41 -50.88 -37.14
CA LEU A 13 -10.87 -50.84 -37.34
C LEU A 13 -11.35 -51.86 -38.39
N GLU A 14 -10.51 -52.19 -39.38
CA GLU A 14 -10.80 -53.25 -40.35
C GLU A 14 -10.63 -54.65 -39.74
N HIS A 15 -9.55 -54.89 -38.98
CA HIS A 15 -9.27 -56.19 -38.36
C HIS A 15 -10.21 -56.49 -37.20
N ASP A 16 -10.34 -55.55 -36.27
CA ASP A 16 -11.13 -55.71 -35.07
C ASP A 16 -12.59 -55.47 -35.40
N LEU A 17 -13.05 -54.28 -35.78
CA LEU A 17 -14.48 -54.00 -35.94
C LEU A 17 -15.09 -54.43 -37.30
N GLY A 18 -14.29 -54.77 -38.30
CA GLY A 18 -14.77 -55.17 -39.63
C GLY A 18 -15.30 -54.00 -40.49
N VAL A 19 -14.90 -52.77 -40.18
CA VAL A 19 -15.51 -51.55 -40.74
C VAL A 19 -14.55 -50.88 -41.75
N ARG A 20 -14.57 -51.36 -43.00
CA ARG A 20 -13.71 -50.83 -44.07
C ARG A 20 -14.29 -49.55 -44.70
N GLY A 21 -13.49 -48.48 -44.80
CA GLY A 21 -13.84 -47.25 -45.53
C GLY A 21 -14.59 -46.17 -44.74
N VAL A 22 -14.80 -46.35 -43.44
CA VAL A 22 -15.57 -45.42 -42.58
C VAL A 22 -14.77 -44.21 -42.10
N ILE A 23 -13.45 -44.33 -41.97
CA ILE A 23 -12.58 -43.31 -41.33
C ILE A 23 -12.54 -42.00 -42.11
N GLY A 24 -12.55 -42.05 -43.45
CA GLY A 24 -12.57 -40.83 -44.27
C GLY A 24 -13.81 -39.98 -44.03
N HIS A 25 -14.96 -40.64 -43.82
CA HIS A 25 -16.21 -39.96 -43.47
C HIS A 25 -16.19 -39.45 -42.02
N LEU A 26 -15.76 -40.25 -41.05
CA LEU A 26 -15.67 -39.79 -39.65
C LEU A 26 -14.70 -38.62 -39.48
N ARG A 27 -13.61 -38.59 -40.25
CA ARG A 27 -12.69 -37.45 -40.30
C ARG A 27 -13.37 -36.19 -40.83
N SER A 28 -14.01 -36.29 -42.00
CA SER A 28 -14.76 -35.17 -42.61
C SER A 28 -15.88 -34.65 -41.69
N LEU A 29 -16.51 -35.55 -40.92
CA LEU A 29 -17.53 -35.20 -39.93
C LEU A 29 -16.92 -34.44 -38.75
N SER A 30 -15.81 -34.95 -38.21
CA SER A 30 -15.11 -34.33 -37.10
C SER A 30 -14.54 -32.96 -37.48
N GLU A 31 -13.93 -32.84 -38.66
CA GLU A 31 -13.42 -31.57 -39.18
C GLU A 31 -14.55 -30.53 -39.30
N ARG A 32 -15.73 -30.91 -39.79
CA ARG A 32 -16.86 -29.96 -39.91
C ARG A 32 -17.51 -29.58 -38.59
N LEU A 33 -17.64 -30.52 -37.66
CA LEU A 33 -18.22 -30.22 -36.35
C LEU A 33 -17.28 -29.40 -35.45
N TRP A 34 -15.96 -29.49 -35.68
CA TRP A 34 -14.97 -29.01 -34.70
C TRP A 34 -13.91 -28.04 -35.24
N THR A 35 -13.81 -27.79 -36.55
CA THR A 35 -12.97 -26.71 -37.12
C THR A 35 -13.78 -25.42 -37.37
N ARG A 36 -13.12 -24.26 -37.29
CA ARG A 36 -13.75 -22.93 -37.30
C ARG A 36 -13.67 -22.30 -38.70
N GLU A 37 -14.79 -22.21 -39.41
CA GLU A 37 -14.92 -21.27 -40.53
C GLU A 37 -15.64 -19.98 -40.11
N SER A 38 -15.35 -18.87 -40.78
CA SER A 38 -15.70 -17.51 -40.36
C SER A 38 -17.16 -17.08 -40.67
N ASP A 39 -17.98 -17.94 -41.28
CA ASP A 39 -19.33 -17.62 -41.76
C ASP A 39 -20.45 -18.41 -41.04
N GLU A 40 -20.27 -18.65 -39.73
CA GLU A 40 -21.11 -19.50 -38.84
C GLU A 40 -22.59 -19.05 -38.61
N GLN A 41 -23.17 -18.10 -39.37
CA GLN A 41 -24.54 -17.64 -39.10
C GLN A 41 -25.67 -18.41 -39.81
N HIS A 42 -25.35 -19.42 -40.62
CA HIS A 42 -26.35 -20.09 -41.46
C HIS A 42 -26.33 -21.63 -41.46
N GLU A 43 -25.54 -22.29 -40.62
CA GLU A 43 -25.45 -23.76 -40.63
C GLU A 43 -26.70 -24.43 -40.03
N THR A 44 -27.25 -25.39 -40.77
CA THR A 44 -28.34 -26.27 -40.34
C THR A 44 -27.79 -27.61 -39.82
N TYR A 45 -28.57 -28.39 -39.06
CA TYR A 45 -28.17 -29.73 -38.60
C TYR A 45 -27.71 -30.68 -39.73
N SER A 46 -28.19 -30.43 -40.95
CA SER A 46 -27.83 -31.13 -42.20
C SER A 46 -26.50 -30.70 -42.81
N ASP A 47 -26.02 -29.49 -42.53
CA ASP A 47 -24.71 -29.02 -42.99
C ASP A 47 -23.57 -29.62 -42.13
N LEU A 48 -23.91 -29.93 -40.87
CA LEU A 48 -23.03 -30.54 -39.89
C LEU A 48 -22.67 -32.00 -40.21
N VAL A 49 -23.56 -32.76 -40.88
CA VAL A 49 -23.38 -34.20 -41.16
C VAL A 49 -23.98 -34.59 -42.51
N THR A 50 -23.17 -35.13 -43.43
CA THR A 50 -23.66 -35.73 -44.69
C THR A 50 -24.30 -37.10 -44.45
N THR A 51 -25.16 -37.53 -45.38
CA THR A 51 -25.75 -38.88 -45.34
C THR A 51 -24.69 -39.98 -45.27
N SER A 52 -23.56 -39.82 -45.96
CA SER A 52 -22.43 -40.76 -45.90
C SER A 52 -21.72 -40.79 -44.55
N GLU A 53 -21.65 -39.67 -43.84
CA GLU A 53 -21.04 -39.60 -42.51
C GLU A 53 -21.96 -40.12 -41.42
N ALA A 54 -23.26 -39.80 -41.54
CA ALA A 54 -24.28 -40.37 -40.69
C ALA A 54 -24.29 -41.90 -40.79
N ALA A 55 -24.23 -42.44 -42.02
CA ALA A 55 -24.12 -43.88 -42.26
C ALA A 55 -22.83 -44.48 -41.70
N ALA A 56 -21.71 -43.75 -41.77
CA ALA A 56 -20.42 -44.18 -41.24
C ALA A 56 -20.45 -44.33 -39.69
N VAL A 57 -21.06 -43.38 -38.98
CA VAL A 57 -21.28 -43.46 -37.53
C VAL A 57 -22.19 -44.62 -37.17
N VAL A 58 -23.32 -44.79 -37.87
CA VAL A 58 -24.25 -45.91 -37.64
C VAL A 58 -23.57 -47.25 -37.84
N THR A 59 -22.75 -47.39 -38.89
CA THR A 59 -22.01 -48.63 -39.19
C THR A 59 -21.02 -48.95 -38.08
N LEU A 60 -20.28 -47.95 -37.59
CA LEU A 60 -19.35 -48.12 -36.48
C LEU A 60 -20.06 -48.53 -35.18
N LEU A 61 -21.13 -47.80 -34.82
CA LEU A 61 -21.89 -48.09 -33.61
C LEU A 61 -22.57 -49.47 -33.67
N SER A 62 -23.09 -49.87 -34.83
CA SER A 62 -23.71 -51.20 -35.00
C SER A 62 -22.70 -52.33 -34.86
N ALA A 63 -21.52 -52.20 -35.47
CA ALA A 63 -20.44 -53.18 -35.36
C ALA A 63 -19.90 -53.32 -33.91
N HIS A 64 -19.90 -52.21 -33.16
CA HIS A 64 -19.54 -52.22 -31.74
C HIS A 64 -20.65 -52.81 -30.87
N HIS A 65 -21.93 -52.49 -31.15
CA HIS A 65 -23.10 -53.00 -30.43
C HIS A 65 -23.14 -54.53 -30.36
N GLU A 66 -22.82 -55.21 -31.45
CA GLU A 66 -22.83 -56.69 -31.54
C GLU A 66 -21.78 -57.38 -30.64
N ARG A 67 -20.82 -56.62 -30.09
CA ARG A 67 -19.64 -57.16 -29.39
C ARG A 67 -19.59 -56.81 -27.91
N VAL A 68 -20.53 -55.99 -27.43
CA VAL A 68 -20.55 -55.50 -26.06
C VAL A 68 -21.76 -56.06 -25.34
N ASP A 69 -21.53 -56.72 -24.21
CA ASP A 69 -22.61 -57.16 -23.31
C ASP A 69 -23.32 -55.96 -22.67
N PRO A 70 -24.66 -56.01 -22.50
CA PRO A 70 -25.44 -54.94 -21.91
C PRO A 70 -24.99 -54.60 -20.48
N TRP A 71 -25.24 -53.35 -20.07
CA TRP A 71 -24.75 -52.75 -18.82
C TRP A 71 -25.16 -53.56 -17.57
N SER A 72 -24.20 -54.15 -16.85
CA SER A 72 -24.43 -54.63 -15.48
C SER A 72 -24.29 -53.47 -14.48
N PRO A 73 -25.08 -53.45 -13.38
CA PRO A 73 -24.96 -52.45 -12.33
C PRO A 73 -23.55 -52.37 -11.70
N GLU A 74 -22.78 -53.46 -11.67
CA GLU A 74 -21.40 -53.43 -11.19
C GLU A 74 -20.48 -52.61 -12.10
N ARG A 75 -20.70 -52.66 -13.42
CA ARG A 75 -19.89 -51.94 -14.43
C ARG A 75 -20.12 -50.43 -14.37
N LEU A 76 -21.34 -50.00 -14.03
CA LEU A 76 -21.68 -48.59 -13.76
C LEU A 76 -20.95 -48.04 -12.53
N ALA A 77 -20.77 -48.85 -11.49
CA ALA A 77 -20.12 -48.44 -10.24
C ALA A 77 -18.59 -48.32 -10.35
N GLU A 78 -17.97 -48.96 -11.36
CA GLU A 78 -16.52 -48.95 -11.56
C GLU A 78 -16.04 -47.68 -12.31
N MET A 79 -16.94 -47.03 -13.07
CA MET A 79 -16.67 -45.79 -13.82
C MET A 79 -16.45 -44.56 -12.93
N ASP A 80 -16.84 -44.61 -11.65
CA ASP A 80 -16.77 -43.50 -10.69
C ASP A 80 -15.36 -43.24 -10.12
N ARG A 81 -14.35 -44.08 -10.43
CA ARG A 81 -13.13 -44.15 -9.58
C ARG A 81 -11.92 -43.28 -9.93
N GLU A 82 -11.75 -42.69 -11.12
CA GLU A 82 -10.63 -41.75 -11.35
C GLU A 82 -10.90 -40.69 -12.43
N PRO A 83 -10.83 -39.37 -12.11
CA PRO A 83 -11.04 -38.30 -13.08
C PRO A 83 -9.72 -37.79 -13.66
N GLU A 84 -9.36 -38.22 -14.88
CA GLU A 84 -8.40 -37.46 -15.70
C GLU A 84 -9.11 -36.31 -16.44
N TYR A 85 -8.37 -35.28 -16.85
CA TYR A 85 -8.94 -34.00 -17.27
C TYR A 85 -9.45 -33.97 -18.73
N GLY A 86 -9.12 -34.99 -19.55
CA GLY A 86 -9.44 -35.04 -20.99
C GLY A 86 -10.68 -35.85 -21.39
N TRP A 87 -11.04 -36.89 -20.62
CA TRP A 87 -12.08 -37.86 -21.07
C TRP A 87 -13.49 -37.27 -21.17
N ARG A 88 -13.82 -36.23 -20.41
CA ARG A 88 -15.18 -35.64 -20.39
C ARG A 88 -15.47 -34.81 -21.64
N TRP A 89 -14.45 -34.12 -22.16
CA TRP A 89 -14.57 -33.40 -23.42
C TRP A 89 -14.78 -34.40 -24.56
N GLU A 90 -13.96 -35.45 -24.61
CA GLU A 90 -14.09 -36.51 -25.62
C GLU A 90 -15.46 -37.21 -25.54
N ALA A 91 -15.94 -37.52 -24.33
CA ALA A 91 -17.25 -38.12 -24.11
C ALA A 91 -18.37 -37.21 -24.62
N THR A 92 -18.30 -35.91 -24.31
CA THR A 92 -19.29 -34.91 -24.78
C THR A 92 -19.26 -34.82 -26.29
N ALA A 93 -18.07 -34.74 -26.89
CA ALA A 93 -17.91 -34.66 -28.34
C ALA A 93 -18.50 -35.89 -29.03
N VAL A 94 -18.22 -37.09 -28.53
CA VAL A 94 -18.81 -38.34 -29.05
C VAL A 94 -20.32 -38.37 -28.90
N LEU A 95 -20.87 -38.01 -27.74
CA LEU A 95 -22.33 -38.02 -27.51
C LEU A 95 -23.05 -37.07 -28.47
N VAL A 96 -22.51 -35.87 -28.68
CA VAL A 96 -23.09 -34.86 -29.56
C VAL A 96 -22.99 -35.28 -31.02
N THR A 97 -21.79 -35.64 -31.48
CA THR A 97 -21.55 -36.08 -32.85
C THR A 97 -22.39 -37.31 -33.19
N GLY A 98 -22.46 -38.28 -32.29
CA GLY A 98 -23.23 -39.50 -32.50
C GLY A 98 -24.74 -39.27 -32.49
N ALA A 99 -25.28 -38.46 -31.59
CA ALA A 99 -26.72 -38.19 -31.54
C ALA A 99 -27.22 -37.45 -32.80
N VAL A 100 -26.46 -36.45 -33.27
CA VAL A 100 -26.78 -35.74 -34.52
C VAL A 100 -26.68 -36.68 -35.72
N ALA A 101 -25.62 -37.50 -35.80
CA ALA A 101 -25.44 -38.47 -36.88
C ALA A 101 -26.55 -39.54 -36.92
N LEU A 102 -26.99 -40.04 -35.76
CA LEU A 102 -28.10 -40.98 -35.65
C LEU A 102 -29.41 -40.37 -36.17
N GLY A 103 -29.71 -39.12 -35.80
CA GLY A 103 -30.88 -38.42 -36.34
C GLY A 103 -30.77 -38.16 -37.85
N ALA A 104 -29.59 -37.77 -38.32
CA ALA A 104 -29.34 -37.53 -39.74
C ALA A 104 -29.44 -38.80 -40.59
N SER A 105 -29.18 -39.97 -40.03
CA SER A 105 -29.23 -41.27 -40.73
C SER A 105 -30.64 -41.83 -40.96
N ASP A 106 -31.68 -41.21 -40.40
CA ASP A 106 -33.08 -41.66 -40.47
C ASP A 106 -33.29 -43.11 -39.98
N VAL A 107 -32.55 -43.52 -38.95
CA VAL A 107 -32.72 -44.83 -38.30
C VAL A 107 -34.11 -44.92 -37.65
N ALA A 108 -34.85 -46.00 -37.95
CA ALA A 108 -36.24 -46.16 -37.51
C ALA A 108 -36.40 -46.15 -35.97
N ASP A 109 -35.40 -46.66 -35.24
CA ASP A 109 -35.32 -46.58 -33.78
C ASP A 109 -33.86 -46.32 -33.34
N PRO A 110 -33.50 -45.08 -32.95
CA PRO A 110 -32.13 -44.75 -32.55
C PRO A 110 -31.78 -45.25 -31.13
N ASP A 111 -32.76 -45.69 -30.33
CA ASP A 111 -32.55 -45.95 -28.90
C ASP A 111 -31.50 -47.04 -28.59
N PRO A 112 -31.40 -48.16 -29.34
CA PRO A 112 -30.34 -49.17 -29.13
C PRO A 112 -28.93 -48.68 -29.49
N LEU A 113 -28.82 -47.82 -30.50
CA LEU A 113 -27.53 -47.25 -30.92
C LEU A 113 -27.10 -46.11 -29.99
N LEU A 114 -28.05 -45.42 -29.35
CA LEU A 114 -27.75 -44.44 -28.30
C LEU A 114 -27.21 -45.09 -27.03
N ASP A 115 -27.70 -46.27 -26.64
CA ASP A 115 -27.11 -47.05 -25.54
C ASP A 115 -25.65 -47.42 -25.84
N THR A 116 -25.38 -47.76 -27.10
CA THR A 116 -24.03 -48.04 -27.59
C THR A 116 -23.19 -46.77 -27.65
N LEU A 117 -23.76 -45.63 -28.03
CA LEU A 117 -23.06 -44.35 -28.08
C LEU A 117 -22.66 -43.86 -26.68
N VAL A 118 -23.54 -44.00 -25.69
CA VAL A 118 -23.23 -43.71 -24.28
C VAL A 118 -22.14 -44.67 -23.79
N HIS A 119 -22.15 -45.93 -24.21
CA HIS A 119 -21.07 -46.87 -23.90
C HIS A 119 -19.74 -46.40 -24.50
N VAL A 120 -19.72 -46.07 -25.79
CA VAL A 120 -18.51 -45.58 -26.48
C VAL A 120 -17.98 -44.28 -25.83
N ALA A 121 -18.88 -43.40 -25.42
CA ALA A 121 -18.54 -42.15 -24.77
C ALA A 121 -17.86 -42.32 -23.40
N PHE A 122 -18.16 -43.40 -22.66
CA PHE A 122 -17.75 -43.49 -21.26
C PHE A 122 -16.98 -44.75 -20.85
N ALA A 123 -17.08 -45.88 -21.57
CA ALA A 123 -16.33 -47.08 -21.24
C ALA A 123 -14.82 -46.93 -21.54
N ARG A 124 -14.01 -47.83 -20.98
CA ARG A 124 -12.53 -47.76 -21.03
C ARG A 124 -11.88 -48.99 -21.64
N ASP A 125 -12.66 -49.95 -22.13
CA ASP A 125 -12.09 -51.07 -22.86
C ASP A 125 -11.45 -50.58 -24.16
N GLU A 126 -10.44 -51.31 -24.64
CA GLU A 126 -9.63 -50.91 -25.80
C GLU A 126 -10.51 -50.66 -27.03
N LEU A 127 -11.55 -51.49 -27.23
CA LEU A 127 -12.49 -51.38 -28.34
C LEU A 127 -13.31 -50.07 -28.27
N THR A 128 -13.78 -49.69 -27.08
CA THR A 128 -14.45 -48.41 -26.85
C THR A 128 -13.52 -47.22 -27.09
N VAL A 129 -12.29 -47.27 -26.58
CA VAL A 129 -11.32 -46.17 -26.80
C VAL A 129 -11.01 -46.01 -28.29
N MET A 130 -10.93 -47.12 -29.03
CA MET A 130 -10.78 -47.11 -30.49
C MET A 130 -12.01 -46.51 -31.19
N ALA A 131 -13.23 -46.92 -30.83
CA ALA A 131 -14.46 -46.36 -31.39
C ALA A 131 -14.63 -44.87 -31.08
N ARG A 132 -14.27 -44.43 -29.86
CA ARG A 132 -14.26 -43.03 -29.44
C ARG A 132 -13.29 -42.20 -30.29
N ARG A 133 -12.04 -42.68 -30.44
CA ARG A 133 -11.04 -42.02 -31.27
C ARG A 133 -11.45 -41.99 -32.74
N ALA A 134 -12.09 -43.06 -33.24
CA ALA A 134 -12.61 -43.13 -34.60
C ALA A 134 -13.65 -42.04 -34.88
N ILE A 135 -14.56 -41.77 -33.94
CA ILE A 135 -15.57 -40.70 -34.06
C ILE A 135 -14.92 -39.30 -34.04
N LEU A 136 -13.74 -39.16 -33.42
CA LEU A 136 -13.02 -37.89 -33.21
C LEU A 136 -11.78 -37.71 -34.12
N VAL A 137 -11.59 -38.55 -35.15
CA VAL A 137 -10.40 -38.50 -36.02
C VAL A 137 -10.30 -37.10 -36.66
N GLY A 138 -9.18 -36.39 -36.45
CA GLY A 138 -8.93 -35.06 -37.05
C GLY A 138 -9.00 -33.87 -36.09
N VAL A 139 -9.38 -34.05 -34.82
CA VAL A 139 -9.29 -32.96 -33.82
C VAL A 139 -7.84 -32.82 -33.34
N LEU A 140 -7.05 -31.99 -34.03
CA LEU A 140 -5.63 -31.75 -33.67
C LEU A 140 -5.43 -30.62 -32.64
N GLU A 141 -6.46 -29.85 -32.29
CA GLU A 141 -6.37 -28.83 -31.23
C GLU A 141 -7.57 -28.87 -30.26
N PRO A 142 -7.31 -28.83 -28.93
CA PRO A 142 -8.37 -28.75 -27.94
C PRO A 142 -9.01 -27.36 -27.96
N TRP A 143 -10.19 -27.25 -28.55
CA TRP A 143 -11.04 -26.07 -28.43
C TRP A 143 -12.20 -26.32 -27.44
N PRO A 144 -12.43 -25.47 -26.42
CA PRO A 144 -11.57 -24.38 -25.91
C PRO A 144 -10.53 -24.86 -24.88
N PRO A 145 -9.50 -24.05 -24.56
CA PRO A 145 -8.50 -24.42 -23.55
C PRO A 145 -9.17 -24.62 -22.19
N PRO A 146 -8.62 -25.52 -21.37
CA PRO A 146 -9.36 -25.99 -20.23
C PRO A 146 -9.35 -24.94 -19.12
N ALA A 147 -10.53 -24.54 -18.65
CA ALA A 147 -10.66 -23.64 -17.51
C ALA A 147 -10.26 -24.38 -16.23
N PRO A 148 -9.46 -23.78 -15.33
CA PRO A 148 -9.17 -24.37 -14.04
C PRO A 148 -10.43 -24.31 -13.19
N VAL A 149 -11.14 -25.44 -13.05
CA VAL A 149 -12.30 -25.54 -12.17
C VAL A 149 -11.82 -26.01 -10.81
N THR A 150 -11.77 -25.09 -9.85
CA THR A 150 -11.73 -25.41 -8.42
C THR A 150 -13.13 -25.78 -7.97
N GLY A 151 -13.48 -27.07 -8.03
CA GLY A 151 -14.76 -27.58 -7.55
C GLY A 151 -14.80 -29.11 -7.60
N ALA A 152 -15.36 -29.74 -6.57
CA ALA A 152 -15.61 -31.18 -6.58
C ALA A 152 -16.63 -31.50 -7.67
N TRP A 153 -16.28 -32.42 -8.57
CA TRP A 153 -17.11 -32.81 -9.70
C TRP A 153 -18.34 -33.60 -9.25
N PRO A 154 -19.51 -33.42 -9.90
CA PRO A 154 -20.68 -34.23 -9.62
C PRO A 154 -20.42 -35.71 -9.98
N ASN A 155 -20.94 -36.61 -9.16
CA ASN A 155 -20.87 -38.06 -9.36
C ASN A 155 -21.80 -38.44 -10.52
N LEU A 156 -21.33 -39.22 -11.50
CA LEU A 156 -22.15 -39.64 -12.64
C LEU A 156 -23.07 -40.80 -12.20
N GLY A 157 -24.12 -40.46 -11.44
CA GLY A 157 -25.11 -41.43 -11.02
C GLY A 157 -25.88 -42.02 -12.22
N PRO A 158 -26.49 -43.21 -12.07
CA PRO A 158 -27.30 -43.84 -13.12
C PRO A 158 -28.39 -42.93 -13.68
N GLY A 159 -28.97 -42.04 -12.86
CA GLY A 159 -29.98 -41.06 -13.29
C GLY A 159 -29.44 -40.09 -14.35
N CYS A 160 -28.20 -39.63 -14.19
CA CYS A 160 -27.58 -38.72 -15.12
C CYS A 160 -27.35 -39.35 -16.51
N LEU A 161 -26.87 -40.60 -16.56
CA LEU A 161 -26.69 -41.31 -17.83
C LEU A 161 -28.04 -41.57 -18.53
N MET A 162 -29.08 -41.84 -17.77
CA MET A 162 -30.44 -41.99 -18.29
C MET A 162 -31.01 -40.67 -18.83
N ASP A 163 -30.72 -39.54 -18.19
CA ASP A 163 -31.14 -38.22 -18.65
C ASP A 163 -30.42 -37.82 -19.95
N ILE A 164 -29.10 -38.06 -20.04
CA ILE A 164 -28.32 -37.86 -21.28
C ILE A 164 -28.89 -38.72 -22.41
N ARG A 165 -29.17 -40.00 -22.14
CA ARG A 165 -29.75 -40.91 -23.13
C ARG A 165 -31.12 -40.44 -23.60
N ALA A 166 -32.01 -40.11 -22.69
CA ALA A 166 -33.38 -39.71 -23.00
C ALA A 166 -33.39 -38.40 -23.82
N ALA A 167 -32.56 -37.43 -23.43
CA ALA A 167 -32.44 -36.17 -24.15
C ALA A 167 -31.74 -36.34 -25.50
N GLY A 168 -30.74 -37.22 -25.61
CA GLY A 168 -30.08 -37.58 -26.87
C GLY A 168 -31.02 -38.27 -27.86
N SER A 169 -31.93 -39.12 -27.35
CA SER A 169 -32.99 -39.75 -28.14
C SER A 169 -33.97 -38.73 -28.70
N ARG A 170 -34.40 -37.78 -27.86
CA ARG A 170 -35.25 -36.67 -28.30
C ARG A 170 -34.55 -35.83 -29.37
N LEU A 171 -33.26 -35.53 -29.19
CA LEU A 171 -32.48 -34.80 -30.19
C LEU A 171 -32.41 -35.57 -31.51
N ALA A 172 -32.04 -36.86 -31.50
CA ALA A 172 -31.97 -37.67 -32.71
C ALA A 172 -33.32 -37.76 -33.45
N LYS A 173 -34.42 -37.97 -32.71
CA LYS A 173 -35.78 -37.99 -33.26
C LYS A 173 -36.20 -36.63 -33.83
N SER A 174 -35.84 -35.54 -33.16
CA SER A 174 -36.09 -34.16 -33.62
C SER A 174 -35.31 -33.84 -34.91
N VAL A 175 -34.04 -34.24 -35.00
CA VAL A 175 -33.22 -34.10 -36.21
C VAL A 175 -33.81 -34.90 -37.38
N ALA A 176 -34.23 -36.15 -37.13
CA ALA A 176 -34.88 -36.98 -38.15
C ALA A 176 -36.22 -36.37 -38.62
N ALA A 177 -37.04 -35.86 -37.69
CA ALA A 177 -38.28 -35.17 -38.03
C ALA A 177 -38.04 -33.88 -38.82
N GLY A 178 -37.02 -33.10 -38.44
CA GLY A 178 -36.60 -31.87 -39.13
C GLY A 178 -36.19 -32.14 -40.57
N ARG A 179 -35.45 -33.23 -40.80
CA ARG A 179 -35.06 -33.70 -42.13
C ARG A 179 -36.26 -34.16 -42.97
N ARG A 180 -37.29 -34.75 -42.36
CA ARG A 180 -38.52 -35.15 -43.09
C ARG A 180 -39.44 -33.95 -43.41
N ALA A 181 -39.33 -32.85 -42.67
CA ALA A 181 -40.18 -31.65 -42.81
C ALA A 181 -39.70 -30.64 -43.89
N GLU A 182 -38.66 -30.98 -44.64
CA GLU A 182 -37.86 -30.13 -45.54
C GLU A 182 -38.58 -29.53 -46.78
N VAL A 183 -39.91 -29.60 -46.89
CA VAL A 183 -40.63 -29.16 -48.10
C VAL A 183 -41.47 -27.89 -47.92
N VAL A 184 -41.39 -27.18 -46.78
CA VAL A 184 -42.30 -26.04 -46.54
C VAL A 184 -41.55 -24.71 -46.35
N ILE A 185 -41.61 -23.85 -47.38
CA ILE A 185 -41.17 -22.45 -47.34
C ILE A 185 -41.94 -21.70 -46.23
N VAL A 186 -41.23 -21.22 -45.22
CA VAL A 186 -41.79 -20.31 -44.21
C VAL A 186 -41.80 -18.89 -44.77
N LEU A 187 -42.99 -18.37 -45.09
CA LEU A 187 -43.17 -16.96 -45.43
C LEU A 187 -43.08 -16.10 -44.15
N THR A 188 -42.34 -15.01 -44.20
CA THR A 188 -42.28 -13.96 -43.16
C THR A 188 -43.10 -12.75 -43.62
N ASP A 189 -43.80 -12.08 -42.69
CA ASP A 189 -44.46 -10.79 -42.93
C ASP A 189 -44.22 -9.82 -41.77
N ALA A 190 -44.66 -8.57 -41.93
CA ALA A 190 -44.80 -7.61 -40.84
C ALA A 190 -46.25 -7.10 -40.78
N ASP A 191 -47.20 -7.90 -41.27
CA ASP A 191 -48.57 -7.46 -41.52
C ASP A 191 -49.27 -7.17 -40.20
N GLY A 192 -49.91 -6.01 -40.17
CA GLY A 192 -50.63 -5.51 -39.02
C GLY A 192 -49.81 -4.62 -38.09
N ILE A 193 -48.47 -4.60 -38.16
CA ILE A 193 -47.65 -3.72 -37.30
C ILE A 193 -47.86 -2.25 -37.71
N THR A 194 -48.23 -1.41 -36.75
CA THR A 194 -48.37 0.04 -36.92
C THR A 194 -47.30 0.83 -36.17
N SER A 195 -46.75 0.31 -35.07
CA SER A 195 -45.56 0.86 -34.41
C SER A 195 -44.95 -0.10 -33.39
N LEU A 196 -43.70 0.17 -33.00
CA LEU A 196 -43.03 -0.43 -31.84
C LEU A 196 -42.94 0.59 -30.69
N SER A 197 -43.17 0.15 -29.46
CA SER A 197 -43.10 1.01 -28.28
C SER A 197 -42.44 0.29 -27.09
N PRO A 198 -41.19 0.65 -26.73
CA PRO A 198 -40.28 1.51 -27.50
C PRO A 198 -39.80 0.83 -28.81
N ASN A 199 -39.41 1.62 -29.81
CA ASN A 199 -38.79 1.11 -31.06
C ASN A 199 -37.26 0.99 -30.96
N ALA A 200 -36.71 1.09 -29.75
CA ALA A 200 -35.29 0.97 -29.47
C ALA A 200 -35.10 0.41 -28.07
N GLY A 201 -34.05 -0.38 -27.88
CA GLY A 201 -33.78 -1.01 -26.60
C GLY A 201 -32.61 -1.98 -26.66
N THR A 202 -32.51 -2.76 -25.61
CA THR A 202 -31.46 -3.73 -25.34
C THR A 202 -32.10 -5.11 -25.17
N SER A 203 -31.29 -6.14 -25.06
CA SER A 203 -31.82 -7.48 -24.82
C SER A 203 -32.61 -7.52 -23.52
N TRP A 204 -33.74 -8.22 -23.55
CA TRP A 204 -34.73 -8.35 -22.49
C TRP A 204 -35.54 -7.10 -22.17
N ASP A 205 -35.36 -6.00 -22.91
CA ASP A 205 -36.27 -4.86 -22.75
C ASP A 205 -37.68 -5.24 -23.22
N PRO A 206 -38.73 -4.86 -22.48
CA PRO A 206 -40.10 -5.08 -22.89
C PRO A 206 -40.42 -4.18 -24.08
N VAL A 207 -40.96 -4.77 -25.15
CA VAL A 207 -41.36 -4.08 -26.37
C VAL A 207 -42.83 -4.38 -26.65
N ALA A 208 -43.64 -3.33 -26.78
CA ALA A 208 -45.00 -3.44 -27.26
C ALA A 208 -45.02 -3.28 -28.79
N ILE A 209 -45.48 -4.30 -29.50
CA ILE A 209 -45.78 -4.25 -30.93
C ILE A 209 -47.25 -3.85 -31.04
N LEU A 210 -47.52 -2.67 -31.58
CA LEU A 210 -48.86 -2.12 -31.73
C LEU A 210 -49.33 -2.35 -33.16
N GLY A 211 -50.61 -2.65 -33.35
CA GLY A 211 -51.09 -3.05 -34.66
C GLY A 211 -52.50 -3.61 -34.71
N THR A 212 -52.80 -4.33 -35.79
CA THR A 212 -54.00 -5.16 -35.95
C THR A 212 -53.57 -6.59 -36.21
N PHE A 213 -53.76 -7.46 -35.24
CA PHE A 213 -53.23 -8.82 -35.25
C PHE A 213 -54.36 -9.87 -35.23
N PRO A 214 -54.12 -11.08 -35.75
CA PRO A 214 -55.06 -12.19 -35.61
C PRO A 214 -55.23 -12.61 -34.14
N THR A 215 -56.33 -13.28 -33.83
CA THR A 215 -56.59 -13.86 -32.50
C THR A 215 -55.69 -15.05 -32.17
N ILE A 216 -55.13 -15.69 -33.20
CA ILE A 216 -54.18 -16.80 -33.07
C ILE A 216 -52.76 -16.20 -33.01
N PRO A 217 -52.00 -16.42 -31.92
CA PRO A 217 -50.63 -15.93 -31.81
C PRO A 217 -49.71 -16.45 -32.92
N ARG A 218 -48.81 -15.60 -33.39
CA ARG A 218 -47.73 -15.94 -34.32
C ARG A 218 -46.38 -15.84 -33.62
N THR A 219 -45.36 -16.51 -34.13
CA THR A 219 -43.98 -16.30 -33.66
C THR A 219 -43.51 -14.90 -34.04
N VAL A 220 -43.14 -14.09 -33.05
CA VAL A 220 -42.57 -12.75 -33.23
C VAL A 220 -41.08 -12.84 -33.48
N LEU A 221 -40.57 -12.20 -34.53
CA LEU A 221 -39.16 -12.19 -34.89
C LEU A 221 -38.54 -10.81 -34.64
N PHE A 222 -37.37 -10.79 -34.00
CA PHE A 222 -36.57 -9.57 -33.78
C PHE A 222 -35.22 -9.69 -34.50
N PRO A 223 -34.63 -8.56 -34.95
CA PRO A 223 -33.29 -8.55 -35.53
C PRO A 223 -32.23 -8.96 -34.50
N LEU A 224 -31.22 -9.70 -34.95
CA LEU A 224 -30.06 -10.06 -34.12
C LEU A 224 -28.88 -9.13 -34.37
N ALA A 225 -28.09 -8.87 -33.32
CA ALA A 225 -26.84 -8.11 -33.46
C ALA A 225 -25.79 -8.95 -34.19
N GLY A 226 -25.70 -8.74 -35.50
CA GLY A 226 -24.78 -9.48 -36.39
C GLY A 226 -25.45 -10.00 -37.66
N GLY A 227 -26.78 -9.92 -37.78
CA GLY A 227 -27.53 -10.42 -38.94
C GLY A 227 -28.57 -11.49 -38.55
N GLY A 228 -29.62 -11.62 -39.35
CA GLY A 228 -30.71 -12.58 -39.13
C GLY A 228 -31.77 -12.13 -38.11
N THR A 229 -32.70 -13.04 -37.79
CA THR A 229 -33.79 -12.81 -36.83
C THR A 229 -33.94 -13.95 -35.83
N ARG A 230 -34.38 -13.63 -34.60
CA ARG A 230 -34.65 -14.61 -33.53
C ARG A 230 -36.07 -14.44 -32.98
N PRO A 231 -36.75 -15.55 -32.62
CA PRO A 231 -38.01 -15.47 -31.88
C PRO A 231 -37.86 -14.68 -30.58
N ALA A 232 -38.75 -13.72 -30.36
CA ALA A 232 -38.88 -13.01 -29.10
C ALA A 232 -39.81 -13.78 -28.14
N GLU A 233 -39.57 -13.65 -26.83
CA GLU A 233 -40.46 -14.21 -25.81
C GLU A 233 -41.74 -13.37 -25.77
N VAL A 234 -42.89 -13.98 -26.09
CA VAL A 234 -44.19 -13.30 -26.07
C VAL A 234 -44.76 -13.34 -24.66
N ILE A 235 -44.89 -12.17 -24.03
CA ILE A 235 -45.49 -11.97 -22.70
C ILE A 235 -47.03 -11.96 -22.81
N SER A 236 -47.57 -11.26 -23.80
CA SER A 236 -49.01 -11.11 -24.00
C SER A 236 -49.35 -10.95 -25.48
N TRP A 237 -50.50 -11.48 -25.91
CA TRP A 237 -50.99 -11.35 -27.29
C TRP A 237 -52.45 -10.91 -27.30
N SER A 238 -52.76 -9.86 -28.06
CA SER A 238 -54.12 -9.40 -28.32
C SER A 238 -54.25 -8.93 -29.77
N THR A 239 -55.47 -8.66 -30.23
CA THR A 239 -55.70 -8.16 -31.59
C THR A 239 -55.16 -6.76 -31.85
N GLY A 240 -54.77 -6.01 -30.81
CA GLY A 240 -54.27 -4.63 -30.91
C GLY A 240 -52.84 -4.40 -30.43
N ARG A 241 -52.29 -5.35 -29.67
CA ARG A 241 -51.01 -5.21 -28.94
C ARG A 241 -50.41 -6.57 -28.65
N ILE A 242 -49.10 -6.69 -28.85
CA ILE A 242 -48.30 -7.84 -28.44
C ILE A 242 -47.17 -7.32 -27.57
N ASP A 243 -47.08 -7.81 -26.34
CA ASP A 243 -45.94 -7.50 -25.46
C ASP A 243 -44.92 -8.63 -25.57
N VAL A 244 -43.67 -8.28 -25.83
CA VAL A 244 -42.55 -9.23 -25.93
C VAL A 244 -41.34 -8.76 -25.15
N LEU A 245 -40.40 -9.66 -24.87
CA LEU A 245 -39.05 -9.32 -24.46
C LEU A 245 -38.11 -9.40 -25.69
N ALA A 246 -37.38 -8.33 -25.96
CA ALA A 246 -36.40 -8.33 -27.05
C ALA A 246 -35.34 -9.44 -26.81
N PRO A 247 -34.98 -10.25 -27.81
CA PRO A 247 -34.08 -11.37 -27.60
C PRO A 247 -32.63 -10.95 -27.33
N GLU A 248 -31.82 -11.88 -26.83
CA GLU A 248 -30.37 -11.70 -26.70
C GLU A 248 -29.60 -12.43 -27.81
N PRO A 249 -28.70 -11.76 -28.56
CA PRO A 249 -28.44 -10.31 -28.64
C PRO A 249 -29.35 -9.59 -29.67
N VAL A 250 -30.01 -8.49 -29.28
CA VAL A 250 -30.87 -7.73 -30.21
C VAL A 250 -30.08 -6.74 -31.06
N GLY A 251 -30.33 -6.72 -32.37
CA GLY A 251 -29.67 -5.85 -33.35
C GLY A 251 -30.56 -4.71 -33.85
N ASP A 252 -30.04 -3.98 -34.84
CA ASP A 252 -30.83 -3.02 -35.61
C ASP A 252 -31.52 -3.76 -36.77
N GLY A 253 -32.84 -3.63 -36.89
CA GLY A 253 -33.57 -4.20 -38.02
C GLY A 253 -35.07 -4.40 -37.81
N PRO A 254 -35.77 -4.91 -38.83
CA PRO A 254 -37.22 -5.05 -38.83
C PRO A 254 -37.71 -6.20 -37.94
N VAL A 255 -38.78 -5.94 -37.20
CA VAL A 255 -39.57 -6.88 -36.39
C VAL A 255 -40.75 -7.38 -37.23
N GLY A 256 -41.05 -8.67 -37.14
CA GLY A 256 -42.11 -9.28 -37.95
C GLY A 256 -42.64 -10.60 -37.40
N PHE A 257 -43.31 -11.37 -38.26
CA PHE A 257 -44.00 -12.60 -37.92
C PHE A 257 -43.72 -13.73 -38.91
N VAL A 258 -43.97 -14.96 -38.45
CA VAL A 258 -44.06 -16.16 -39.28
C VAL A 258 -45.52 -16.37 -39.74
N THR A 259 -45.80 -16.55 -41.04
CA THR A 259 -47.18 -16.47 -41.59
C THR A 259 -47.86 -17.78 -41.99
N ARG A 260 -47.11 -18.85 -42.23
CA ARG A 260 -47.68 -20.18 -42.46
C ARG A 260 -46.64 -21.26 -42.19
N SER A 261 -47.04 -22.27 -41.43
CA SER A 261 -46.29 -23.50 -41.28
C SER A 261 -47.31 -24.63 -41.36
N ASP A 262 -47.28 -25.44 -42.43
CA ASP A 262 -48.02 -26.71 -42.47
C ASP A 262 -47.33 -27.71 -41.51
N LEU A 263 -47.32 -27.39 -40.21
CA LEU A 263 -46.58 -28.13 -39.18
C LEU A 263 -47.43 -29.14 -38.40
N ASP A 264 -48.67 -29.40 -38.82
CA ASP A 264 -49.56 -30.26 -38.03
C ASP A 264 -49.23 -31.78 -38.11
N GLU A 265 -48.14 -32.24 -38.74
CA GLU A 265 -47.78 -33.68 -38.72
C GLU A 265 -46.30 -34.06 -38.50
N GLY A 266 -45.36 -33.13 -38.28
CA GLY A 266 -43.94 -33.50 -38.14
C GLY A 266 -43.41 -33.29 -36.73
N GLY A 267 -43.25 -34.35 -35.91
CA GLY A 267 -42.76 -34.33 -34.53
C GLY A 267 -41.34 -33.77 -34.29
N ILE A 268 -41.09 -32.52 -34.69
CA ILE A 268 -39.89 -31.73 -34.39
C ILE A 268 -40.06 -31.14 -32.99
N ASP A 269 -39.16 -31.55 -32.11
CA ASP A 269 -39.10 -31.07 -30.74
C ASP A 269 -38.03 -29.98 -30.66
N TYR A 270 -38.47 -28.72 -30.65
CA TYR A 270 -37.58 -27.55 -30.67
C TYR A 270 -36.75 -27.41 -29.38
N GLU A 271 -37.22 -28.01 -28.29
CA GLU A 271 -36.51 -28.01 -27.02
C GLU A 271 -35.52 -29.16 -26.93
N ALA A 272 -35.53 -30.14 -27.85
CA ALA A 272 -34.68 -31.33 -27.75
C ALA A 272 -33.18 -31.02 -27.68
N ALA A 273 -32.71 -30.00 -28.42
CA ALA A 273 -31.33 -29.55 -28.36
C ALA A 273 -30.98 -28.83 -27.05
N VAL A 274 -31.92 -28.03 -26.53
CA VAL A 274 -31.79 -27.32 -25.25
C VAL A 274 -31.81 -28.30 -24.09
N ASP A 275 -32.72 -29.28 -24.11
CA ASP A 275 -32.85 -30.33 -23.12
C ASP A 275 -31.64 -31.26 -23.11
N PHE A 276 -31.08 -31.57 -24.29
CA PHE A 276 -29.84 -32.34 -24.39
C PHE A 276 -28.64 -31.56 -23.86
N ALA A 277 -28.54 -30.28 -24.20
CA ALA A 277 -27.52 -29.38 -23.67
C ALA A 277 -27.62 -29.24 -22.13
N ALA A 278 -28.84 -29.11 -21.61
CA ALA A 278 -29.13 -29.04 -20.18
C ALA A 278 -28.81 -30.37 -19.47
N ALA A 279 -29.14 -31.51 -20.06
CA ALA A 279 -28.78 -32.83 -19.55
C ALA A 279 -27.25 -32.98 -19.47
N LEU A 280 -26.52 -32.63 -20.53
CA LEU A 280 -25.05 -32.64 -20.55
C LEU A 280 -24.47 -31.69 -19.48
N GLN A 281 -25.01 -30.48 -19.34
CA GLN A 281 -24.54 -29.51 -18.35
C GLN A 281 -24.77 -29.97 -16.91
N SER A 282 -25.98 -30.47 -16.62
CA SER A 282 -26.37 -31.00 -15.31
C SER A 282 -25.48 -32.17 -14.89
N CYS A 283 -25.17 -33.03 -15.86
CA CYS A 283 -24.38 -34.24 -15.67
C CYS A 283 -22.87 -34.05 -15.61
N LEU A 284 -22.32 -33.29 -16.55
CA LEU A 284 -20.88 -33.24 -16.83
C LEU A 284 -20.25 -31.92 -16.36
N GLY A 285 -21.07 -30.92 -16.01
CA GLY A 285 -20.68 -29.67 -15.34
C GLY A 285 -20.72 -28.42 -16.23
N ALA A 286 -20.66 -27.24 -15.58
CA ALA A 286 -20.79 -25.92 -16.22
C ALA A 286 -19.65 -25.56 -17.19
N SER A 287 -18.52 -26.28 -17.17
CA SER A 287 -17.42 -26.09 -18.12
C SER A 287 -17.80 -26.40 -19.57
N LEU A 288 -18.94 -27.07 -19.80
CA LEU A 288 -19.45 -27.39 -21.12
C LEU A 288 -20.41 -26.34 -21.70
N MET A 289 -20.62 -25.22 -21.00
CA MET A 289 -21.46 -24.10 -21.45
C MET A 289 -21.20 -23.65 -22.91
N PRO A 290 -19.95 -23.60 -23.42
CA PRO A 290 -19.71 -23.23 -24.82
C PRO A 290 -20.25 -24.25 -25.83
N ALA A 291 -20.13 -25.56 -25.53
CA ALA A 291 -20.59 -26.64 -26.40
C ALA A 291 -22.13 -26.79 -26.33
N ALA A 292 -22.69 -26.74 -25.12
CA ALA A 292 -24.13 -26.67 -24.87
C ALA A 292 -24.75 -25.43 -25.55
N GLY A 293 -24.09 -24.28 -25.44
CA GLY A 293 -24.47 -23.04 -26.11
C GLY A 293 -24.46 -23.17 -27.63
N ARG A 294 -23.44 -23.83 -28.21
CA ARG A 294 -23.40 -24.13 -29.65
C ARG A 294 -24.55 -25.04 -30.09
N ILE A 295 -24.81 -26.14 -29.37
CA ILE A 295 -25.93 -27.06 -29.68
C ILE A 295 -27.27 -26.33 -29.61
N SER A 296 -27.46 -25.47 -28.61
CA SER A 296 -28.67 -24.63 -28.49
C SER A 296 -28.77 -23.54 -29.57
N ALA A 297 -27.65 -23.16 -30.17
CA ALA A 297 -27.57 -22.17 -31.24
C ALA A 297 -27.81 -22.78 -32.63
N VAL A 298 -27.64 -24.10 -32.79
CA VAL A 298 -28.02 -24.80 -34.03
C VAL A 298 -29.55 -24.88 -34.08
N ILE A 299 -30.13 -24.12 -35.02
CA ILE A 299 -31.57 -24.02 -35.18
C ILE A 299 -32.10 -25.38 -35.69
N PRO A 300 -33.19 -25.95 -35.12
CA PRO A 300 -33.84 -27.19 -35.58
C PRO A 300 -34.37 -27.16 -37.03
N ASN A 301 -34.10 -26.09 -37.77
CA ASN A 301 -34.46 -25.97 -39.16
C ASN A 301 -33.55 -26.89 -39.98
N GLY A 302 -34.03 -28.10 -40.25
CA GLY A 302 -33.55 -28.89 -41.39
C GLY A 302 -33.64 -28.03 -42.65
N LEU A 303 -32.56 -28.07 -43.45
CA LEU A 303 -32.52 -27.71 -44.87
C LEU A 303 -33.58 -26.66 -45.30
N GLY A 304 -33.23 -25.39 -45.14
CA GLY A 304 -34.01 -24.30 -45.71
C GLY A 304 -33.12 -23.09 -45.92
N ALA A 305 -33.21 -22.50 -47.12
CA ALA A 305 -32.60 -21.21 -47.44
C ALA A 305 -32.82 -20.19 -46.30
N PRO A 306 -31.92 -19.20 -46.11
CA PRO A 306 -32.09 -18.14 -45.12
C PRO A 306 -33.52 -17.65 -45.14
N ARG A 307 -34.19 -17.69 -43.96
CA ARG A 307 -35.53 -17.14 -43.80
C ARG A 307 -35.51 -15.76 -44.45
N ARG A 308 -36.44 -15.48 -45.36
CA ARG A 308 -36.49 -14.13 -45.98
C ARG A 308 -36.53 -13.10 -44.86
N ASP A 309 -35.65 -12.11 -44.95
CA ASP A 309 -35.63 -10.99 -44.03
C ASP A 309 -37.04 -10.40 -43.94
N VAL A 310 -37.47 -10.09 -42.71
CA VAL A 310 -38.69 -9.31 -42.51
C VAL A 310 -38.50 -7.99 -43.26
N GLY A 311 -39.44 -7.61 -44.12
CA GLY A 311 -39.36 -6.32 -44.81
C GLY A 311 -39.53 -5.15 -43.82
N ALA A 312 -38.73 -4.10 -43.98
CA ALA A 312 -39.01 -2.83 -43.30
C ALA A 312 -40.29 -2.21 -43.89
N LEU A 313 -41.21 -1.82 -43.01
CA LEU A 313 -42.44 -1.12 -43.38
C LEU A 313 -42.14 0.37 -43.64
N PRO A 314 -42.98 1.07 -44.44
CA PRO A 314 -42.80 2.48 -44.72
C PRO A 314 -42.65 3.33 -43.44
N GLY A 315 -41.63 4.18 -43.41
CA GLY A 315 -41.32 5.01 -42.24
C GLY A 315 -40.65 4.25 -41.09
N ASP A 316 -40.10 3.06 -41.36
CA ASP A 316 -39.36 2.23 -40.40
C ASP A 316 -40.17 1.87 -39.16
N ILE A 317 -41.50 1.78 -39.31
CA ILE A 317 -42.43 1.61 -38.17
C ILE A 317 -42.30 0.27 -37.45
N ASN A 318 -41.72 -0.74 -38.11
CA ASN A 318 -41.36 -2.03 -37.52
C ASN A 318 -39.86 -2.18 -37.30
N VAL A 319 -39.04 -1.14 -37.47
CA VAL A 319 -37.60 -1.24 -37.23
C VAL A 319 -37.32 -1.03 -35.74
N PHE A 320 -36.67 -2.01 -35.14
CA PHE A 320 -36.13 -1.94 -33.80
C PHE A 320 -34.66 -1.53 -33.85
N HIS A 321 -34.25 -0.59 -32.98
CA HIS A 321 -32.87 -0.16 -32.85
C HIS A 321 -32.20 -0.73 -31.59
N GLY A 322 -31.32 -1.71 -31.77
CA GLY A 322 -30.53 -2.34 -30.71
C GLY A 322 -29.47 -1.42 -30.10
N GLY A 323 -29.15 -1.66 -28.82
CA GLY A 323 -28.06 -1.00 -28.11
C GLY A 323 -26.66 -1.52 -28.51
N PRO A 324 -25.57 -0.84 -28.07
CA PRO A 324 -24.21 -1.36 -28.23
C PRO A 324 -24.03 -2.65 -27.41
N ILE A 325 -23.12 -3.52 -27.83
CA ILE A 325 -22.79 -4.78 -27.12
C ILE A 325 -21.31 -4.82 -26.79
N VAL A 326 -20.98 -5.22 -25.57
CA VAL A 326 -19.60 -5.47 -25.12
C VAL A 326 -19.30 -6.97 -25.25
N LEU A 327 -18.25 -7.30 -25.99
CA LEU A 327 -17.74 -8.67 -26.09
C LEU A 327 -16.59 -8.89 -25.10
N ASP A 328 -15.63 -7.95 -25.05
CA ASP A 328 -14.47 -8.04 -24.17
C ASP A 328 -13.82 -6.66 -23.92
N VAL A 329 -13.00 -6.56 -22.88
CA VAL A 329 -12.19 -5.38 -22.54
C VAL A 329 -10.75 -5.77 -22.21
N ALA A 330 -9.79 -5.17 -22.92
CA ALA A 330 -8.37 -5.44 -22.76
C ALA A 330 -7.53 -4.16 -22.65
N PRO A 331 -6.66 -4.01 -21.62
CA PRO A 331 -6.56 -4.89 -20.45
C PRO A 331 -7.84 -4.83 -19.58
N ALA A 332 -8.10 -5.89 -18.81
CA ALA A 332 -9.26 -5.96 -17.89
C ALA A 332 -9.11 -5.08 -16.63
N SER A 333 -8.01 -4.32 -16.53
CA SER A 333 -7.73 -3.40 -15.43
C SER A 333 -6.98 -2.17 -15.93
N GLY A 334 -7.12 -1.04 -15.23
CA GLY A 334 -6.40 0.19 -15.57
C GLY A 334 -6.39 1.22 -14.44
N VAL A 335 -5.54 2.24 -14.64
CA VAL A 335 -5.35 3.37 -13.72
C VAL A 335 -5.79 4.65 -14.42
N GLU A 336 -6.36 5.59 -13.68
CA GLU A 336 -6.66 6.94 -14.18
C GLU A 336 -5.40 7.61 -14.76
N GLY A 337 -5.51 8.20 -15.96
CA GLY A 337 -4.39 8.83 -16.65
C GLY A 337 -3.34 7.85 -17.21
N GLY A 338 -3.54 6.54 -17.04
CA GLY A 338 -2.71 5.49 -17.62
C GLY A 338 -3.00 5.23 -19.10
N ALA A 339 -2.46 4.12 -19.61
CA ALA A 339 -2.73 3.67 -20.98
C ALA A 339 -4.22 3.37 -21.20
N ALA A 340 -4.74 3.72 -22.38
CA ALA A 340 -6.13 3.46 -22.72
C ALA A 340 -6.40 1.95 -22.82
N ALA A 341 -7.55 1.52 -22.31
CA ALA A 341 -8.09 0.19 -22.52
C ALA A 341 -8.96 0.14 -23.77
N THR A 342 -9.06 -1.03 -24.39
CA THR A 342 -9.84 -1.28 -25.60
C THR A 342 -11.06 -2.12 -25.27
N VAL A 343 -12.23 -1.63 -25.63
CA VAL A 343 -13.49 -2.39 -25.64
C VAL A 343 -13.70 -2.95 -27.04
N ARG A 344 -13.86 -4.26 -27.13
CA ARG A 344 -14.32 -4.94 -28.34
C ARG A 344 -15.81 -5.21 -28.22
N GLY A 345 -16.57 -4.88 -29.25
CA GLY A 345 -18.02 -4.88 -29.20
C GLY A 345 -18.70 -5.11 -30.55
N ARG A 346 -20.02 -4.94 -30.55
CA ARG A 346 -20.84 -4.88 -31.76
C ARG A 346 -21.75 -3.67 -31.68
N ASN A 347 -22.14 -3.17 -32.87
CA ASN A 347 -22.97 -1.98 -32.99
C ASN A 347 -22.41 -0.83 -32.15
N LEU A 348 -21.10 -0.57 -32.23
CA LEU A 348 -20.50 0.63 -31.63
C LEU A 348 -20.65 1.81 -32.59
N SER A 349 -20.72 3.03 -32.07
CA SER A 349 -20.91 4.23 -32.89
C SER A 349 -20.22 5.45 -32.29
N PRO A 350 -19.91 6.47 -33.11
CA PRO A 350 -19.45 7.76 -32.61
C PRO A 350 -20.42 8.33 -31.57
N GLY A 351 -19.90 8.75 -30.41
CA GLY A 351 -20.69 9.26 -29.29
C GLY A 351 -21.04 8.21 -28.22
N ASP A 352 -20.68 6.95 -28.43
CA ASP A 352 -20.75 5.94 -27.36
C ASP A 352 -19.78 6.27 -26.22
N ALA A 353 -20.28 6.17 -25.00
CA ALA A 353 -19.53 6.47 -23.79
C ALA A 353 -19.38 5.21 -22.93
N VAL A 354 -18.17 4.91 -22.47
CA VAL A 354 -17.92 3.86 -21.50
C VAL A 354 -18.33 4.41 -20.13
N VAL A 355 -19.04 3.60 -19.36
CA VAL A 355 -19.54 3.93 -18.04
C VAL A 355 -19.05 2.87 -17.07
N ILE A 356 -18.34 3.30 -16.02
CA ILE A 356 -17.81 2.45 -14.96
C ILE A 356 -18.48 2.84 -13.65
N ASP A 357 -19.28 1.96 -13.06
CA ASP A 357 -20.10 2.23 -11.85
C ASP A 357 -20.84 3.59 -11.91
N ALA A 358 -21.46 3.87 -13.07
CA ALA A 358 -22.19 5.11 -13.40
C ALA A 358 -21.34 6.36 -13.72
N VAL A 359 -20.01 6.30 -13.64
CA VAL A 359 -19.12 7.40 -14.04
C VAL A 359 -18.72 7.24 -15.50
N VAL A 360 -18.90 8.30 -16.28
CA VAL A 360 -18.55 8.32 -17.71
C VAL A 360 -17.04 8.46 -17.87
N ALA A 361 -16.44 7.51 -18.58
CA ALA A 361 -15.05 7.54 -18.98
C ALA A 361 -14.89 8.26 -20.33
N PRO A 362 -13.80 9.02 -20.54
CA PRO A 362 -13.46 9.55 -21.86
C PRO A 362 -13.25 8.41 -22.86
N THR A 363 -13.94 8.47 -24.00
CA THR A 363 -13.89 7.43 -25.04
C THR A 363 -13.35 7.98 -26.36
N THR A 364 -12.75 7.10 -27.16
CA THR A 364 -12.38 7.34 -28.55
C THR A 364 -12.94 6.20 -29.39
N PHE A 365 -13.84 6.54 -30.31
CA PHE A 365 -14.39 5.60 -31.27
C PHE A 365 -13.33 5.28 -32.34
N VAL A 366 -13.10 3.99 -32.60
CA VAL A 366 -12.16 3.53 -33.64
C VAL A 366 -12.97 3.04 -34.85
N ASP A 367 -13.87 2.08 -34.62
CA ASP A 367 -14.77 1.53 -35.63
C ASP A 367 -16.01 0.88 -34.97
N GLN A 368 -16.90 0.29 -35.77
CA GLN A 368 -18.16 -0.30 -35.28
C GLN A 368 -17.97 -1.53 -34.37
N ALA A 369 -16.75 -2.04 -34.24
CA ALA A 369 -16.39 -3.15 -33.36
C ALA A 369 -15.41 -2.74 -32.23
N THR A 370 -14.85 -1.52 -32.28
CA THR A 370 -13.75 -1.12 -31.41
C THR A 370 -13.91 0.30 -30.86
N LEU A 371 -13.75 0.43 -29.55
CA LEU A 371 -13.72 1.70 -28.83
C LEU A 371 -12.61 1.66 -27.78
N THR A 372 -11.86 2.75 -27.61
CA THR A 372 -10.87 2.86 -26.52
C THR A 372 -11.32 3.85 -25.45
N PHE A 373 -10.91 3.65 -24.20
CA PHE A 373 -11.20 4.58 -23.10
C PHE A 373 -10.06 4.64 -22.09
N THR A 374 -9.97 5.75 -21.34
CA THR A 374 -9.09 5.86 -20.17
C THR A 374 -9.96 5.79 -18.91
N PRO A 375 -9.58 5.01 -17.87
CA PRO A 375 -10.33 4.96 -16.63
C PRO A 375 -10.56 6.38 -16.05
N PRO A 376 -11.78 6.70 -15.60
CA PRO A 376 -12.08 7.98 -14.98
C PRO A 376 -11.54 8.05 -13.55
N ALA A 377 -11.60 9.24 -12.95
CA ALA A 377 -11.31 9.47 -11.54
C ALA A 377 -12.35 8.81 -10.62
N ILE A 378 -12.14 7.54 -10.27
CA ILE A 378 -12.98 6.77 -9.35
C ILE A 378 -12.13 5.87 -8.46
N ALA A 379 -12.64 5.56 -7.27
CA ALA A 379 -11.97 4.69 -6.30
C ALA A 379 -11.66 3.31 -6.89
N SER A 380 -10.50 2.75 -6.53
CA SER A 380 -10.05 1.42 -6.96
C SER A 380 -11.02 0.32 -6.55
N GLY A 381 -10.86 -0.83 -7.21
CA GLY A 381 -11.65 -2.02 -6.97
C GLY A 381 -12.31 -2.56 -8.24
N ARG A 382 -13.04 -3.65 -8.06
CA ARG A 382 -13.77 -4.31 -9.14
C ARG A 382 -15.04 -3.54 -9.45
N LYS A 383 -15.19 -3.07 -10.68
CA LYS A 383 -16.28 -2.24 -11.15
C LYS A 383 -17.06 -2.89 -12.28
N VAL A 384 -18.28 -2.41 -12.50
CA VAL A 384 -19.12 -2.79 -13.62
C VAL A 384 -18.89 -1.81 -14.77
N LEU A 385 -18.52 -2.33 -15.93
CA LEU A 385 -18.32 -1.58 -17.16
C LEU A 385 -19.48 -1.84 -18.13
N GLN A 386 -20.03 -0.76 -18.70
CA GLN A 386 -21.02 -0.77 -19.77
C GLN A 386 -20.71 0.30 -20.81
N ILE A 387 -21.30 0.19 -21.99
CA ILE A 387 -21.35 1.28 -22.98
C ILE A 387 -22.74 1.92 -22.89
N LYS A 388 -22.78 3.25 -22.92
CA LYS A 388 -24.00 4.06 -22.92
C LYS A 388 -24.12 4.84 -24.23
N ARG A 389 -25.29 4.75 -24.85
CA ARG A 389 -25.69 5.54 -26.04
C ARG A 389 -27.02 6.25 -25.78
N GLY A 390 -26.97 7.49 -25.34
CA GLY A 390 -28.18 8.21 -24.88
C GLY A 390 -28.81 7.49 -23.68
N TYR A 391 -30.02 6.94 -23.86
CA TYR A 391 -30.70 6.13 -22.85
C TYR A 391 -30.39 4.63 -22.92
N ARG A 392 -29.72 4.17 -24.00
CA ARG A 392 -29.39 2.76 -24.23
C ARG A 392 -28.12 2.35 -23.49
N ARG A 393 -28.04 1.10 -23.03
CA ARG A 393 -26.87 0.50 -22.38
C ARG A 393 -26.46 -0.81 -23.06
N SER A 394 -25.20 -1.21 -22.95
CA SER A 394 -24.80 -2.57 -23.30
C SER A 394 -25.06 -3.55 -22.15
N ASN A 395 -24.88 -4.84 -22.44
CA ASN A 395 -24.56 -5.84 -21.42
C ASN A 395 -23.36 -5.38 -20.57
N SER A 396 -23.28 -5.89 -19.34
CA SER A 396 -22.21 -5.50 -18.40
C SER A 396 -21.04 -6.48 -18.42
N THR A 397 -19.83 -5.94 -18.28
CA THR A 397 -18.62 -6.72 -17.98
C THR A 397 -17.90 -6.18 -16.75
N ARG A 398 -16.88 -6.89 -16.26
CA ARG A 398 -16.07 -6.48 -15.11
C ARG A 398 -14.83 -5.72 -15.57
N PHE A 399 -14.46 -4.69 -14.84
CA PHE A 399 -13.21 -3.96 -15.03
C PHE A 399 -12.61 -3.59 -13.66
N ASP A 400 -11.35 -3.92 -13.44
CA ASP A 400 -10.68 -3.64 -12.17
C ASP A 400 -9.95 -2.28 -12.26
N VAL A 401 -10.48 -1.27 -11.57
CA VAL A 401 -9.80 0.03 -11.43
C VAL A 401 -8.71 -0.10 -10.39
N ARG A 402 -7.49 0.34 -10.72
CA ARG A 402 -6.32 0.27 -9.85
C ARG A 402 -5.92 1.66 -9.38
N ALA A 403 -5.46 1.75 -8.14
CA ALA A 403 -4.86 2.96 -7.61
C ALA A 403 -3.41 3.12 -8.09
N SER A 404 -2.90 4.35 -8.05
CA SER A 404 -1.48 4.64 -8.23
C SER A 404 -1.00 5.72 -7.28
N LEU A 405 0.29 5.69 -6.95
CA LEU A 405 0.96 6.66 -6.10
C LEU A 405 1.87 7.54 -6.95
N THR A 406 1.68 8.86 -6.94
CA THR A 406 2.47 9.81 -7.74
C THR A 406 3.52 10.56 -6.93
N GLY A 407 3.30 10.76 -5.63
CA GLY A 407 4.30 11.38 -4.74
C GLY A 407 3.70 11.97 -3.46
N VAL A 408 4.50 12.81 -2.79
CA VAL A 408 4.15 13.53 -1.54
C VAL A 408 4.04 15.03 -1.82
N ALA A 409 3.08 15.71 -1.19
CA ALA A 409 2.98 17.17 -1.17
C ALA A 409 2.55 17.65 0.25
N PRO A 410 3.25 18.60 0.91
CA PRO A 410 4.49 18.37 1.70
C PRO A 410 4.43 18.87 3.18
N PRO A 411 5.33 18.45 4.10
CA PRO A 411 6.71 18.99 4.22
C PRO A 411 7.80 17.89 4.16
N PRO A 412 9.09 18.25 3.98
CA PRO A 412 10.20 17.30 4.05
C PRO A 412 10.37 16.65 5.43
N ARG A 413 9.69 17.18 6.44
CA ARG A 413 9.66 16.67 7.82
C ARG A 413 8.24 16.63 8.38
N VAL A 414 7.88 15.52 8.99
CA VAL A 414 6.57 15.26 9.61
C VAL A 414 6.79 15.05 11.09
N LYS A 415 6.00 15.70 11.95
CA LYS A 415 6.07 15.44 13.40
C LYS A 415 5.74 13.98 13.67
N PRO A 416 6.46 13.29 14.57
CA PRO A 416 6.09 11.93 14.93
C PRO A 416 4.62 11.84 15.37
N GLY A 417 3.89 10.88 14.82
CA GLY A 417 2.46 10.66 15.07
C GLY A 417 1.53 11.55 14.27
N ALA A 418 2.04 12.53 13.52
CA ALA A 418 1.26 13.32 12.58
C ALA A 418 1.09 12.59 11.25
N ASP A 419 0.17 13.12 10.44
CA ASP A 419 -0.24 12.51 9.19
C ASP A 419 0.54 13.10 8.02
N ALA A 420 1.02 12.23 7.12
CA ALA A 420 1.65 12.60 5.87
C ALA A 420 0.64 12.51 4.73
N GLU A 421 0.42 13.63 4.05
CA GLU A 421 -0.44 13.69 2.87
C GLU A 421 0.27 13.11 1.65
N LEU A 422 -0.34 12.09 1.04
CA LEU A 422 0.12 11.44 -0.18
C LEU A 422 -0.82 11.74 -1.34
N LYS A 423 -0.23 11.89 -2.54
CA LYS A 423 -0.95 12.15 -3.78
C LYS A 423 -0.86 10.95 -4.73
N GLY A 424 -1.94 10.72 -5.46
CA GLY A 424 -2.07 9.62 -6.40
C GLY A 424 -3.36 9.68 -7.19
N THR A 425 -3.83 8.52 -7.64
CA THR A 425 -5.12 8.33 -8.29
C THR A 425 -5.79 7.05 -7.84
N GLY A 426 -7.11 6.97 -8.01
CA GLY A 426 -7.88 5.77 -7.70
C GLY A 426 -7.93 5.39 -6.22
N PHE A 427 -7.62 6.28 -5.27
CA PHE A 427 -7.70 5.93 -3.85
C PHE A 427 -9.14 5.63 -3.41
N GLY A 428 -9.28 4.60 -2.57
CA GLY A 428 -10.57 4.09 -2.10
C GLY A 428 -10.46 3.40 -0.74
N SER A 429 -11.56 2.86 -0.24
CA SER A 429 -11.61 2.22 1.09
C SER A 429 -10.77 0.95 1.23
N GLY A 430 -10.27 0.39 0.12
CA GLY A 430 -9.36 -0.76 0.09
C GLY A 430 -7.88 -0.42 0.24
N ILE A 431 -7.52 0.88 0.32
CA ILE A 431 -6.13 1.31 0.47
C ILE A 431 -5.66 1.05 1.90
N THR A 432 -4.46 0.48 2.01
CA THR A 432 -3.73 0.29 3.28
C THR A 432 -2.30 0.79 3.12
N ALA A 433 -1.60 1.03 4.23
CA ALA A 433 -0.21 1.45 4.18
C ALA A 433 0.60 0.88 5.35
N THR A 434 1.90 0.75 5.13
CA THR A 434 2.88 0.45 6.17
C THR A 434 3.92 1.55 6.25
N VAL A 435 4.44 1.82 7.44
CA VAL A 435 5.61 2.67 7.68
C VAL A 435 6.72 1.74 8.19
N ASP A 436 7.83 1.67 7.47
CA ASP A 436 8.94 0.73 7.73
C ASP A 436 8.47 -0.73 7.94
N GLY A 437 7.46 -1.15 7.16
CA GLY A 437 6.87 -2.50 7.22
C GLY A 437 5.85 -2.72 8.35
N VAL A 438 5.56 -1.70 9.17
CA VAL A 438 4.54 -1.77 10.22
C VAL A 438 3.25 -1.13 9.73
N ASN A 439 2.14 -1.85 9.83
CA ASN A 439 0.80 -1.35 9.46
C ASN A 439 0.50 -0.04 10.20
N THR A 440 -0.05 0.93 9.47
CA THR A 440 -0.44 2.21 10.04
C THR A 440 -1.85 2.60 9.59
N ARG A 441 -2.36 3.68 10.18
CA ARG A 441 -3.66 4.23 9.85
C ARG A 441 -3.59 5.04 8.55
N VAL A 442 -4.61 4.86 7.72
CA VAL A 442 -4.80 5.58 6.46
C VAL A 442 -6.16 6.25 6.46
N TRP A 443 -6.21 7.51 6.04
CA TRP A 443 -7.45 8.23 5.77
C TRP A 443 -7.50 8.63 4.31
N VAL A 444 -8.45 8.10 3.57
CA VAL A 444 -8.67 8.46 2.18
C VAL A 444 -9.72 9.58 2.13
N PHE A 445 -9.33 10.76 1.63
CA PHE A 445 -10.23 11.91 1.53
C PHE A 445 -11.00 11.91 0.22
N ASP A 446 -10.29 11.62 -0.87
CA ASP A 446 -10.82 11.55 -2.22
C ASP A 446 -9.98 10.57 -3.05
N THR A 447 -10.27 10.49 -4.35
CA THR A 447 -9.60 9.56 -5.27
C THR A 447 -8.12 9.91 -5.54
N HIS A 448 -7.64 11.07 -5.08
CA HIS A 448 -6.30 11.59 -5.37
C HIS A 448 -5.48 11.93 -4.12
N THR A 449 -6.13 11.99 -2.96
CA THR A 449 -5.53 12.41 -1.69
C THR A 449 -5.84 11.42 -0.57
N LEU A 450 -4.79 10.99 0.11
CA LEU A 450 -4.90 10.25 1.36
C LEU A 450 -3.88 10.77 2.37
N GLU A 451 -4.11 10.50 3.64
CA GLU A 451 -3.19 10.75 4.74
C GLU A 451 -2.78 9.44 5.39
N VAL A 452 -1.50 9.35 5.76
CA VAL A 452 -0.92 8.21 6.46
C VAL A 452 -0.31 8.66 7.76
N GLN A 453 -0.71 8.03 8.88
CA GLN A 453 -0.07 8.33 10.17
C GLN A 453 1.37 7.84 10.16
N VAL A 454 2.32 8.75 10.38
CA VAL A 454 3.75 8.43 10.40
C VAL A 454 4.22 8.23 11.83
N HIS A 455 4.99 7.17 12.06
CA HIS A 455 5.62 6.92 13.36
C HIS A 455 7.14 6.87 13.22
N ARG A 456 7.80 7.09 14.35
CA ARG A 456 9.26 7.03 14.46
C ARG A 456 9.78 5.61 14.13
N PRO A 457 10.92 5.45 13.45
CA PRO A 457 11.53 4.14 13.25
C PRO A 457 11.76 3.38 14.56
N ALA A 458 11.50 2.08 14.56
CA ALA A 458 11.73 1.19 15.72
C ALA A 458 13.22 0.82 15.90
N ARG A 459 14.10 1.82 15.89
CA ARG A 459 15.55 1.66 16.10
C ARG A 459 16.13 2.76 16.99
N PRO A 460 17.30 2.54 17.59
CA PRO A 460 18.02 3.59 18.29
C PRO A 460 18.30 4.79 17.37
N PRO A 461 18.20 6.03 17.88
CA PRO A 461 18.63 7.22 17.13
C PRO A 461 20.09 7.08 16.71
N VAL A 462 20.41 7.54 15.50
CA VAL A 462 21.79 7.64 15.00
C VAL A 462 22.09 9.10 14.67
N ASP A 463 23.31 9.54 14.95
CA ASP A 463 23.70 10.97 14.85
C ASP A 463 23.50 11.57 13.44
N THR A 464 23.55 10.75 12.39
CA THR A 464 23.27 11.20 11.01
C THR A 464 21.84 11.66 10.81
N ASP A 465 20.92 11.18 11.65
CA ASP A 465 19.48 11.41 11.55
C ASP A 465 19.02 12.58 12.43
N ARG A 466 19.94 13.31 13.05
CA ARG A 466 19.61 14.49 13.89
C ARG A 466 18.80 15.56 13.16
N ARG A 467 18.72 15.51 11.83
CA ARG A 467 17.92 16.43 10.99
C ARG A 467 16.59 15.81 10.53
N GLY A 468 16.22 14.66 11.06
CA GLY A 468 15.06 13.92 10.66
C GLY A 468 15.39 12.45 10.45
N GLU A 469 14.55 11.58 10.99
CA GLU A 469 14.67 10.13 10.84
C GLU A 469 13.92 9.70 9.58
N PRO A 470 14.60 9.21 8.53
CA PRO A 470 13.93 8.77 7.32
C PRO A 470 13.11 7.50 7.61
N VAL A 471 11.86 7.50 7.16
CA VAL A 471 10.96 6.34 7.16
C VAL A 471 10.36 6.14 5.77
N THR A 472 10.11 4.88 5.42
CA THR A 472 9.49 4.51 4.15
C THR A 472 8.02 4.21 4.37
N ILE A 473 7.15 4.98 3.71
CA ILE A 473 5.72 4.69 3.62
C ILE A 473 5.49 3.87 2.37
N GLU A 474 4.99 2.65 2.50
CA GLU A 474 4.55 1.81 1.39
C GLU A 474 3.02 1.74 1.37
N VAL A 475 2.41 1.94 0.20
CA VAL A 475 0.96 1.98 0.03
C VAL A 475 0.50 0.78 -0.79
N PHE A 476 -0.62 0.18 -0.40
CA PHE A 476 -1.17 -1.03 -1.00
C PHE A 476 -2.61 -0.82 -1.45
N ASP A 477 -2.94 -1.34 -2.62
CA ASP A 477 -4.30 -1.44 -3.16
C ASP A 477 -4.69 -2.93 -3.23
N LEU A 478 -5.67 -3.33 -2.41
CA LEU A 478 -6.13 -4.73 -2.32
C LEU A 478 -4.99 -5.75 -2.06
N GLY A 479 -4.00 -5.36 -1.25
CA GLY A 479 -2.85 -6.20 -0.89
C GLY A 479 -1.68 -6.15 -1.88
N THR A 480 -1.79 -5.42 -2.99
CA THR A 480 -0.69 -5.21 -3.93
C THR A 480 -0.06 -3.85 -3.69
N SER A 481 1.28 -3.80 -3.56
CA SER A 481 2.01 -2.53 -3.42
C SER A 481 1.83 -1.67 -4.68
N ILE A 482 1.46 -0.40 -4.50
CA ILE A 482 1.31 0.60 -5.56
C ILE A 482 2.44 1.63 -5.57
N GLY A 483 3.39 1.51 -4.63
CA GLY A 483 4.56 2.37 -4.52
C GLY A 483 4.92 2.71 -3.09
N SER A 484 6.09 3.31 -2.93
CA SER A 484 6.62 3.76 -1.65
C SER A 484 7.18 5.18 -1.74
N VAL A 485 7.11 5.94 -0.65
CA VAL A 485 7.76 7.25 -0.52
C VAL A 485 8.52 7.35 0.79
N VAL A 486 9.67 8.02 0.76
CA VAL A 486 10.45 8.34 1.96
C VAL A 486 10.03 9.70 2.48
N VAL A 487 9.73 9.77 3.78
CA VAL A 487 9.52 11.01 4.52
C VAL A 487 10.49 11.07 5.69
N ASN A 488 10.90 12.26 6.12
CA ASN A 488 11.68 12.38 7.36
C ASN A 488 10.74 12.66 8.52
N VAL A 489 10.89 11.93 9.61
CA VAL A 489 10.21 12.19 10.87
C VAL A 489 11.03 13.22 11.66
N ASP A 490 10.40 14.27 12.18
CA ASP A 490 11.07 15.28 12.97
C ASP A 490 11.77 14.68 14.20
N THR A 491 12.84 15.35 14.60
CA THR A 491 13.67 15.02 15.76
C THR A 491 13.83 16.25 16.63
N PHE A 492 14.09 16.07 17.91
CA PHE A 492 14.31 17.15 18.86
C PHE A 492 15.80 17.41 19.04
N ARG A 493 16.27 18.65 18.90
CA ARG A 493 17.69 19.00 19.06
C ARG A 493 17.94 20.02 20.15
N ILE A 494 18.99 19.76 20.92
CA ILE A 494 19.44 20.59 22.04
C ILE A 494 20.82 21.17 21.71
N ALA A 495 20.90 22.49 21.62
CA ALA A 495 22.16 23.20 21.51
C ALA A 495 22.69 23.61 22.90
N SER A 496 23.95 23.34 23.20
CA SER A 496 24.60 23.70 24.47
C SER A 496 25.68 24.76 24.25
N LEU A 497 25.45 25.97 24.75
CA LEU A 497 26.27 27.16 24.56
C LEU A 497 26.66 27.75 25.92
N GLY A 498 27.92 28.14 26.10
CA GLY A 498 28.35 28.67 27.39
C GLY A 498 29.77 28.31 27.79
N ASP A 499 29.98 28.24 29.09
CA ASP A 499 31.28 28.01 29.71
C ASP A 499 31.48 26.55 30.18
N SER A 500 32.46 26.32 31.06
CA SER A 500 32.84 25.02 31.61
C SER A 500 31.70 24.31 32.34
N VAL A 501 30.73 25.04 32.91
CA VAL A 501 29.59 24.43 33.58
C VAL A 501 28.69 23.77 32.54
N VAL A 502 28.27 24.50 31.49
CA VAL A 502 27.45 23.93 30.39
C VAL A 502 28.22 22.90 29.57
N TRP A 503 29.53 23.06 29.41
CA TRP A 503 30.37 22.01 28.84
C TRP A 503 30.31 20.71 29.65
N GLY A 504 30.17 20.80 30.98
CA GLY A 504 30.27 19.67 31.90
C GLY A 504 31.72 19.26 32.11
N GLN A 505 32.56 20.19 32.54
CA GLN A 505 33.98 19.97 32.82
C GLN A 505 34.20 18.79 33.76
N GLY A 506 35.06 17.86 33.37
CA GLY A 506 35.36 16.68 34.19
C GLY A 506 34.37 15.52 34.03
N LEU A 507 33.26 15.69 33.32
CA LEU A 507 32.23 14.66 33.19
C LEU A 507 32.45 13.79 31.94
N LEU A 508 32.15 12.50 32.07
CA LEU A 508 31.94 11.64 30.91
C LEU A 508 30.73 12.15 30.10
N GLU A 509 30.70 11.85 28.80
CA GLU A 509 29.65 12.35 27.92
C GLU A 509 28.23 12.05 28.44
N SER A 510 27.99 10.80 28.86
CA SER A 510 26.70 10.37 29.42
C SER A 510 26.31 11.02 30.75
N GLN A 511 27.24 11.69 31.42
CA GLN A 511 27.00 12.36 32.71
C GLN A 511 26.74 13.85 32.54
N LYS A 512 26.96 14.42 31.35
CA LYS A 512 26.75 15.84 31.11
C LYS A 512 25.26 16.15 31.11
N PHE A 513 24.88 17.23 31.77
CA PHE A 513 23.45 17.50 31.99
C PHE A 513 22.66 17.77 30.70
N SER A 514 23.30 18.19 29.61
CA SER A 514 22.64 18.27 28.30
C SER A 514 22.15 16.90 27.81
N MET A 515 22.94 15.84 28.02
CA MET A 515 22.56 14.45 27.72
C MET A 515 21.48 13.96 28.67
N LEU A 516 21.61 14.26 29.97
CA LEU A 516 20.60 13.90 30.97
C LEU A 516 19.25 14.63 30.73
N VAL A 517 19.26 15.84 30.16
CA VAL A 517 18.06 16.55 29.71
C VAL A 517 17.47 15.88 28.46
N ALA A 518 18.32 15.40 27.53
CA ALA A 518 17.86 14.62 26.37
C ALA A 518 17.14 13.33 26.80
N ASP A 519 17.67 12.63 27.81
CA ASP A 519 17.04 11.44 28.37
C ASP A 519 15.67 11.76 29.00
N ARG A 520 15.59 12.86 29.77
CA ARG A 520 14.31 13.33 30.37
C ARG A 520 13.28 13.73 29.31
N LEU A 521 13.69 14.40 28.23
CA LEU A 521 12.82 14.73 27.10
C LEU A 521 12.36 13.48 26.35
N THR A 522 13.27 12.54 26.10
CA THR A 522 12.94 11.24 25.47
C THR A 522 11.89 10.50 26.29
N ALA A 523 12.09 10.43 27.61
CA ALA A 523 11.12 9.83 28.53
C ALA A 523 9.78 10.58 28.54
N ARG A 524 9.80 11.92 28.55
CA ARG A 524 8.59 12.76 28.51
C ARG A 524 7.74 12.54 27.26
N TYR A 525 8.39 12.34 26.11
CA TYR A 525 7.74 12.02 24.85
C TYR A 525 7.49 10.52 24.67
N ASN A 526 7.70 9.68 25.70
CA ASN A 526 7.59 8.22 25.62
C ASN A 526 8.36 7.61 24.43
N GLY A 527 9.50 8.20 24.05
CA GLY A 527 10.30 7.78 22.90
C GLY A 527 9.66 8.04 21.53
N SER A 528 8.56 8.80 21.45
CA SER A 528 7.91 9.13 20.18
C SER A 528 8.73 10.07 19.30
N ILE A 529 9.71 10.78 19.86
CA ILE A 529 10.66 11.63 19.12
C ILE A 529 12.10 11.27 19.53
N ALA A 530 13.02 11.21 18.57
CA ALA A 530 14.43 11.11 18.88
C ALA A 530 14.96 12.45 19.39
N VAL A 531 15.76 12.44 20.46
CA VAL A 531 16.34 13.64 21.06
C VAL A 531 17.86 13.61 20.93
N PHE A 532 18.45 14.69 20.43
CA PHE A 532 19.89 14.84 20.22
C PHE A 532 20.43 16.03 21.00
N ALA A 533 21.48 15.82 21.80
CA ALA A 533 22.14 16.86 22.60
C ALA A 533 23.64 16.99 22.33
N THR A 534 24.08 16.56 21.15
CA THR A 534 25.47 16.58 20.69
C THR A 534 25.87 17.91 20.06
N ASP A 535 24.93 18.83 19.88
CA ASP A 535 25.12 20.16 19.33
C ASP A 535 25.74 21.12 20.37
N ARG A 536 27.02 20.93 20.69
CA ARG A 536 27.68 21.61 21.80
C ARG A 536 28.81 22.53 21.34
N CYS A 537 28.69 23.82 21.65
CA CYS A 537 29.76 24.79 21.45
C CYS A 537 30.31 25.35 22.76
N ALA A 538 29.69 25.04 23.90
CA ALA A 538 30.24 25.38 25.20
C ALA A 538 31.66 24.83 25.39
N HIS A 539 32.49 25.51 26.18
CA HIS A 539 33.82 25.03 26.56
C HIS A 539 34.33 25.75 27.81
N SER A 540 35.38 25.20 28.40
CA SER A 540 36.03 25.75 29.58
C SER A 540 36.65 27.12 29.33
N GLY A 541 36.45 28.05 30.27
CA GLY A 541 37.04 29.39 30.25
C GLY A 541 36.29 30.44 29.43
N ALA A 542 35.23 30.07 28.70
CA ALA A 542 34.48 30.99 27.84
C ALA A 542 33.90 32.17 28.64
N ARG A 543 34.00 33.38 28.08
CA ARG A 543 33.41 34.62 28.61
C ARG A 543 32.22 35.05 27.77
N ILE A 544 31.30 35.83 28.33
CA ILE A 544 30.11 36.27 27.58
C ILE A 544 30.52 37.11 26.36
N ALA A 545 31.28 38.17 26.60
CA ALA A 545 31.62 39.17 25.59
C ALA A 545 32.90 38.79 24.83
N PRO A 546 32.96 39.07 23.51
CA PRO A 546 34.16 38.84 22.73
C PRO A 546 35.31 39.75 23.17
N SER A 547 36.52 39.20 23.20
CA SER A 547 37.75 39.96 23.37
C SER A 547 38.33 40.38 22.00
N ALA A 548 39.19 41.40 21.96
CA ALA A 548 39.86 41.78 20.71
C ALA A 548 40.68 40.59 20.16
N GLY A 549 40.34 40.12 18.96
CA GLY A 549 40.92 38.92 18.36
C GLY A 549 40.08 37.65 18.50
N ASP A 550 38.92 37.69 19.18
CA ASP A 550 37.92 36.62 19.11
C ASP A 550 37.41 36.49 17.68
N GLY A 551 37.69 35.34 17.06
CA GLY A 551 37.04 34.91 15.83
C GLY A 551 35.84 33.98 16.13
N PRO A 552 34.97 33.72 15.14
CA PRO A 552 34.02 32.61 15.24
C PRO A 552 34.79 31.30 15.44
N ASP A 553 34.19 30.35 16.16
CA ASP A 553 34.76 29.02 16.34
C ASP A 553 34.89 28.32 14.97
N PRO A 554 36.11 28.02 14.48
CA PRO A 554 36.26 27.31 13.21
C PRO A 554 35.78 25.84 13.29
N LEU A 555 35.54 25.29 14.49
CA LEU A 555 35.14 23.91 14.75
C LEU A 555 33.69 23.78 15.28
N ALA A 556 32.73 24.42 14.60
CA ALA A 556 31.29 24.27 14.91
C ALA A 556 30.86 22.80 15.20
N PRO A 557 29.74 22.61 15.93
CA PRO A 557 29.57 21.80 17.15
C PRO A 557 30.56 20.65 17.43
N ARG A 558 31.00 20.55 18.70
CA ARG A 558 31.90 19.50 19.21
C ARG A 558 31.19 18.16 19.37
N LEU A 559 31.75 17.12 18.76
CA LEU A 559 31.22 15.74 18.79
C LEU A 559 31.49 15.04 20.15
N PRO A 560 30.72 13.99 20.49
CA PRO A 560 31.02 13.11 21.61
C PRO A 560 32.48 12.61 21.58
N GLY A 561 33.16 12.70 22.71
CA GLY A 561 34.57 12.29 22.84
C GLY A 561 35.60 13.35 22.39
N ASP A 562 35.16 14.52 21.90
CA ASP A 562 36.04 15.67 21.76
C ASP A 562 36.34 16.27 23.14
N PHE A 563 37.63 16.26 23.53
CA PHE A 563 38.09 16.84 24.79
C PHE A 563 38.67 18.26 24.61
N SER A 564 38.62 18.85 23.41
CA SER A 564 39.08 20.24 23.18
C SER A 564 38.31 21.25 24.03
N GLY A 565 37.02 20.98 24.31
CA GLY A 565 36.18 21.81 25.17
C GLY A 565 36.56 21.76 26.65
N GLU A 566 37.33 20.75 27.08
CA GLU A 566 37.86 20.67 28.45
C GLU A 566 39.02 21.63 28.69
N CYS A 567 39.62 22.18 27.63
CA CYS A 567 40.79 23.04 27.72
C CYS A 567 40.38 24.47 28.09
N PRO A 568 40.83 25.02 29.23
CA PRO A 568 40.48 26.37 29.61
C PRO A 568 40.99 27.39 28.58
N SER A 569 40.06 28.05 27.89
CA SER A 569 40.35 29.09 26.91
C SER A 569 39.32 30.20 27.00
N ARG A 570 39.76 31.45 26.86
CA ARG A 570 38.83 32.61 26.81
C ARG A 570 38.13 32.74 25.45
N VAL A 571 38.67 32.08 24.43
CA VAL A 571 38.22 32.16 23.04
C VAL A 571 37.77 30.79 22.56
N PRO A 572 36.66 30.67 21.82
CA PRO A 572 35.70 31.74 21.53
C PRO A 572 34.90 32.22 22.76
N SER A 573 34.44 33.48 22.74
CA SER A 573 33.40 33.92 23.69
C SER A 573 32.06 33.21 23.46
N VAL A 574 31.14 33.22 24.43
CA VAL A 574 29.78 32.67 24.28
C VAL A 574 29.03 33.40 23.16
N THR A 575 29.23 34.71 23.01
CA THR A 575 28.69 35.45 21.85
C THR A 575 29.23 34.91 20.54
N ALA A 576 30.53 34.61 20.45
CA ALA A 576 31.15 34.03 19.26
C ALA A 576 30.72 32.57 19.00
N GLN A 577 30.40 31.78 20.04
CA GLN A 577 29.78 30.46 19.87
C GLN A 577 28.41 30.57 19.19
N VAL A 578 27.59 31.54 19.61
CA VAL A 578 26.26 31.80 19.03
C VAL A 578 26.36 32.30 17.59
N THR A 579 27.29 33.21 17.29
CA THR A 579 27.46 33.76 15.92
C THR A 579 28.18 32.79 14.98
N GLY A 580 29.10 31.97 15.48
CA GLY A 580 29.73 30.90 14.71
C GLY A 580 28.71 29.85 14.25
N TRP A 581 27.64 29.65 15.04
CA TRP A 581 26.56 28.75 14.69
C TRP A 581 25.88 29.09 13.35
N THR A 582 25.68 30.38 13.03
CA THR A 582 25.05 30.83 11.78
C THR A 582 26.00 30.79 10.57
N ALA A 583 27.31 30.94 10.79
CA ALA A 583 28.30 31.03 9.72
C ALA A 583 28.76 29.66 9.18
N GLY A 584 28.72 28.60 10.00
CA GLY A 584 29.29 27.29 9.64
C GLY A 584 28.32 26.09 9.62
N THR A 585 27.12 26.20 10.20
CA THR A 585 26.30 25.00 10.53
C THR A 585 25.08 24.81 9.63
N PHE A 586 24.56 25.89 9.05
CA PHE A 586 23.36 25.87 8.21
C PHE A 586 23.69 26.28 6.78
N ALA A 587 23.25 25.51 5.79
CA ALA A 587 23.11 26.06 4.44
C ALA A 587 22.12 27.24 4.51
N ALA A 588 22.35 28.31 3.74
CA ALA A 588 21.48 29.47 3.73
C ALA A 588 20.01 29.04 3.53
N GLY A 589 19.15 29.34 4.51
CA GLY A 589 17.72 28.97 4.50
C GLY A 589 17.31 27.81 5.43
N GLN A 590 18.22 27.19 6.18
CA GLN A 590 17.93 26.10 7.13
C GLN A 590 17.81 26.54 8.61
N GLY A 591 17.54 27.82 8.88
CA GLY A 591 17.33 28.29 10.26
C GLY A 591 16.04 27.71 10.84
N GLY A 592 16.14 26.97 11.94
CA GLY A 592 14.97 26.36 12.61
C GLY A 592 15.14 24.91 13.09
N GLU A 593 16.35 24.33 13.03
CA GLU A 593 16.55 22.93 13.44
C GLU A 593 16.72 22.71 14.95
N ILE A 594 16.95 23.74 15.75
CA ILE A 594 17.18 23.61 17.20
C ILE A 594 15.88 23.93 17.96
N ASP A 595 15.47 23.03 18.84
CA ASP A 595 14.25 23.14 19.64
C ASP A 595 14.53 23.69 21.04
N LEU A 596 15.71 23.39 21.59
CA LEU A 596 16.13 23.84 22.92
C LEU A 596 17.57 24.36 22.89
N VAL A 597 17.79 25.54 23.48
CA VAL A 597 19.12 26.07 23.76
C VAL A 597 19.35 26.05 25.26
N ILE A 598 20.39 25.36 25.71
CA ILE A 598 20.91 25.43 27.08
C ILE A 598 22.06 26.43 27.08
N LEU A 599 21.94 27.47 27.91
CA LEU A 599 22.83 28.61 27.93
C LEU A 599 23.36 28.90 29.32
N ASN A 600 24.62 29.31 29.41
CA ASN A 600 25.11 30.07 30.56
C ASN A 600 26.20 31.07 30.16
N GLY A 601 26.69 31.81 31.16
CA GLY A 601 27.81 32.73 31.03
C GLY A 601 27.91 33.65 32.25
N GLY A 602 29.07 34.28 32.44
CA GLY A 602 29.28 35.29 33.48
C GLY A 602 30.22 34.89 34.61
N ALA A 603 30.35 33.61 34.96
CA ALA A 603 31.29 33.19 36.01
C ALA A 603 32.76 33.50 35.62
N ASN A 604 33.14 33.23 34.36
CA ASN A 604 34.49 33.52 33.86
C ASN A 604 34.74 35.00 33.57
N ASP A 605 33.67 35.80 33.44
CA ASP A 605 33.74 37.26 33.34
C ASP A 605 34.05 37.89 34.71
N VAL A 606 33.48 37.33 35.79
CA VAL A 606 33.83 37.71 37.18
C VAL A 606 35.20 37.15 37.58
N GLY A 607 35.45 35.87 37.25
CA GLY A 607 36.68 35.13 37.51
C GLY A 607 36.72 34.50 38.90
N ILE A 608 37.14 33.24 38.98
CA ILE A 608 37.20 32.48 40.24
C ILE A 608 38.13 33.13 41.27
N THR A 609 39.23 33.75 40.84
CA THR A 609 40.14 34.51 41.70
C THR A 609 39.45 35.72 42.33
N THR A 610 38.49 36.34 41.66
CA THR A 610 37.70 37.44 42.22
C THR A 610 36.67 36.90 43.21
N ILE A 611 35.96 35.83 42.85
CA ILE A 611 34.93 35.21 43.69
C ILE A 611 35.56 34.75 45.02
N MET A 612 36.68 34.03 44.95
CA MET A 612 37.33 33.40 46.09
C MET A 612 38.34 34.28 46.83
N ASN A 613 38.53 35.55 46.45
CA ASN A 613 39.50 36.42 47.13
C ASN A 613 38.95 36.96 48.47
N PRO A 614 39.45 36.50 49.64
CA PRO A 614 38.91 36.91 50.93
C PRO A 614 39.16 38.39 51.26
N LEU A 615 40.16 39.02 50.62
CA LEU A 615 40.53 40.44 50.81
C LEU A 615 39.69 41.41 49.97
N ALA A 616 39.05 40.93 48.91
CA ALA A 616 38.29 41.79 48.02
C ALA A 616 37.01 42.28 48.69
N SER A 617 36.53 43.46 48.28
CA SER A 617 35.26 44.01 48.73
C SER A 617 34.07 43.17 48.25
N ASP A 618 33.04 43.07 49.08
CA ASP A 618 31.78 42.43 48.72
C ASP A 618 30.98 43.28 47.73
N SER A 619 31.01 44.60 47.86
CA SER A 619 30.35 45.49 46.90
C SER A 619 30.97 45.40 45.51
N THR A 620 32.29 45.21 45.43
CA THR A 620 33.00 45.00 44.15
C THR A 620 32.62 43.65 43.53
N LEU A 621 32.50 42.59 44.33
CA LEU A 621 32.03 41.29 43.84
C LEU A 621 30.60 41.37 43.33
N SER A 622 29.69 41.97 44.11
CA SER A 622 28.30 42.16 43.70
C SER A 622 28.21 42.98 42.41
N ALA A 623 28.96 44.09 42.31
CA ALA A 623 28.96 44.92 41.11
C ALA A 623 29.49 44.17 39.87
N ALA A 624 30.60 43.44 40.01
CA ALA A 624 31.14 42.61 38.92
C ALA A 624 30.17 41.50 38.51
N THR A 625 29.53 40.84 39.48
CA THR A 625 28.56 39.77 39.26
C THR A 625 27.32 40.30 38.55
N THR A 626 26.77 41.44 38.98
CA THR A 626 25.65 42.11 38.31
C THR A 626 26.01 42.53 36.89
N ALA A 627 27.21 43.09 36.67
CA ALA A 627 27.66 43.48 35.34
C ALA A 627 27.71 42.27 34.38
N ALA A 628 28.25 41.14 34.83
CA ALA A 628 28.34 39.93 34.03
C ALA A 628 26.97 39.25 33.82
N CYS A 629 26.26 38.94 34.91
CA CYS A 629 25.06 38.10 34.89
C CYS A 629 23.78 38.86 34.53
N SER A 630 23.73 40.19 34.69
CA SER A 630 22.60 41.01 34.26
C SER A 630 22.89 41.67 32.92
N ALA A 631 23.89 42.57 32.85
CA ALA A 631 24.14 43.34 31.63
C ALA A 631 24.74 42.47 30.52
N GLY A 632 25.71 41.60 30.83
CA GLY A 632 26.32 40.68 29.86
C GLY A 632 25.30 39.73 29.23
N ILE A 633 24.59 38.95 30.05
CA ILE A 633 23.53 38.04 29.57
C ILE A 633 22.41 38.83 28.87
N GLY A 634 22.09 40.02 29.37
CA GLY A 634 21.16 40.92 28.73
C GLY A 634 21.57 41.36 27.32
N LEU A 635 22.85 41.43 27.00
CA LEU A 635 23.32 41.71 25.64
C LEU A 635 23.39 40.45 24.78
N LEU A 636 23.62 39.28 25.39
CA LEU A 636 23.73 37.99 24.71
C LEU A 636 22.37 37.42 24.25
N LEU A 637 21.35 37.49 25.11
CA LEU A 637 20.03 36.87 24.85
C LEU A 637 19.37 37.35 23.54
N PRO A 638 19.39 38.63 23.15
CA PRO A 638 18.86 39.07 21.86
C PRO A 638 19.54 38.37 20.68
N THR A 639 20.86 38.19 20.75
CA THR A 639 21.62 37.45 19.72
C THR A 639 21.20 36.00 19.67
N VAL A 640 21.04 35.33 20.82
CA VAL A 640 20.56 33.94 20.89
C VAL A 640 19.16 33.81 20.28
N LEU A 641 18.22 34.69 20.67
CA LEU A 641 16.85 34.65 20.17
C LEU A 641 16.73 34.98 18.68
N ALA A 642 17.66 35.79 18.14
CA ALA A 642 17.74 36.07 16.70
C ALA A 642 18.34 34.89 15.93
N THR A 643 19.36 34.23 16.47
CA THR A 643 19.99 33.04 15.87
C THR A 643 19.05 31.81 15.92
N PHE A 644 18.29 31.66 17.00
CA PHE A 644 17.37 30.54 17.24
C PHE A 644 15.93 31.05 17.40
N PRO A 645 15.26 31.44 16.30
CA PRO A 645 13.97 32.11 16.36
C PRO A 645 12.85 31.24 16.92
N SER A 646 12.93 29.92 16.74
CA SER A 646 11.91 28.95 17.16
C SER A 646 12.25 28.20 18.45
N ALA A 647 13.50 28.26 18.92
CA ALA A 647 13.93 27.48 20.07
C ALA A 647 13.40 28.05 21.39
N ALA A 648 13.13 27.16 22.34
CA ALA A 648 13.11 27.51 23.74
C ALA A 648 14.54 27.72 24.26
N VAL A 649 14.74 28.60 25.23
CA VAL A 649 16.05 28.92 25.79
C VAL A 649 16.01 28.76 27.30
N VAL A 650 16.90 27.94 27.84
CA VAL A 650 17.08 27.78 29.28
C VAL A 650 18.43 28.34 29.67
N VAL A 651 18.41 29.43 30.43
CA VAL A 651 19.59 29.99 31.07
C VAL A 651 19.81 29.23 32.38
N THR A 652 21.00 28.71 32.61
CA THR A 652 21.32 27.99 33.84
C THR A 652 21.99 28.91 34.87
N GLY A 653 21.60 28.74 36.14
CA GLY A 653 22.11 29.49 37.27
C GLY A 653 23.43 28.95 37.83
N TYR A 654 23.94 29.61 38.86
CA TYR A 654 25.15 29.22 39.59
C TYR A 654 24.84 28.76 41.02
N TYR A 655 25.81 28.15 41.67
CA TYR A 655 25.70 27.60 43.02
C TYR A 655 26.79 28.14 43.95
N GLN A 656 26.58 27.94 45.26
CA GLN A 656 27.59 28.25 46.27
C GLN A 656 28.72 27.21 46.21
N ILE A 657 29.92 27.65 45.83
CA ILE A 657 31.13 26.83 45.74
C ILE A 657 31.61 26.42 47.13
N VAL A 658 31.61 27.33 48.11
CA VAL A 658 32.07 27.09 49.49
C VAL A 658 30.98 27.48 50.49
N SER A 659 30.69 26.56 51.41
CA SER A 659 29.69 26.69 52.47
C SER A 659 30.31 26.50 53.86
N ASP A 660 29.49 26.71 54.88
CA ASP A 660 29.81 26.38 56.26
C ASP A 660 30.06 24.88 56.50
N GLU A 661 29.45 24.01 55.69
CA GLU A 661 29.65 22.56 55.71
C GLU A 661 30.94 22.09 55.00
N SER A 662 31.65 22.98 54.31
CA SER A 662 32.88 22.63 53.59
C SER A 662 34.04 22.30 54.55
N ASP A 663 34.74 21.18 54.33
CA ASP A 663 35.92 20.82 55.14
C ASP A 663 37.12 21.72 54.81
N MET A 664 37.36 22.68 55.70
CA MET A 664 38.45 23.64 55.58
C MET A 664 39.85 23.00 55.64
N ARG A 665 39.99 21.81 56.22
CA ARG A 665 41.26 21.07 56.26
C ARG A 665 41.68 20.63 54.85
N LEU A 666 40.71 20.35 53.99
CA LEU A 666 40.93 20.01 52.59
C LEU A 666 40.93 21.26 51.71
N LEU A 667 40.05 22.23 52.00
CA LEU A 667 39.90 23.44 51.21
C LEU A 667 41.16 24.32 51.23
N PHE A 668 41.71 24.66 52.41
CA PHE A 668 42.83 25.60 52.51
C PHE A 668 44.09 25.14 51.77
N PRO A 669 44.55 23.88 51.89
CA PRO A 669 45.66 23.40 51.07
C PRO A 669 45.36 23.43 49.57
N ALA A 670 44.14 23.07 49.15
CA ALA A 670 43.75 23.05 47.75
C ALA A 670 43.78 24.45 47.12
N ILE A 671 43.11 25.43 47.73
CA ILE A 671 43.08 26.81 47.21
C ILE A 671 44.42 27.53 47.38
N GLY A 672 45.23 27.13 48.37
CA GLY A 672 46.61 27.59 48.54
C GLY A 672 47.52 27.10 47.41
N ALA A 673 47.43 25.82 47.04
CA ALA A 673 48.17 25.25 45.91
C ALA A 673 47.76 25.84 44.55
N LEU A 674 46.51 26.30 44.42
CA LEU A 674 46.03 27.06 43.25
C LEU A 674 46.41 28.55 43.28
N GLY A 675 47.08 29.03 44.32
CA GLY A 675 47.49 30.43 44.46
C GLY A 675 46.34 31.42 44.73
N LEU A 676 45.14 30.92 45.09
CA LEU A 676 43.94 31.75 45.28
C LEU A 676 43.94 32.56 46.58
N LEU A 677 44.79 32.20 47.55
CA LEU A 677 44.95 32.92 48.82
C LEU A 677 45.98 34.05 48.76
N GLY A 678 46.67 34.23 47.62
CA GLY A 678 47.72 35.24 47.48
C GLY A 678 48.81 35.11 48.55
N SER A 679 49.31 36.23 49.05
CA SER A 679 50.36 36.29 50.09
C SER A 679 49.85 36.18 51.53
N LEU A 680 48.53 36.05 51.76
CA LEU A 680 47.94 35.95 53.10
C LEU A 680 48.37 34.70 53.86
N VAL A 681 48.68 33.64 53.13
CA VAL A 681 49.06 32.35 53.68
C VAL A 681 50.31 31.90 52.91
N VAL A 682 51.49 32.33 53.36
CA VAL A 682 52.73 31.71 52.92
C VAL A 682 52.61 30.22 53.25
N PRO A 683 52.84 29.28 52.31
CA PRO A 683 52.73 27.85 52.57
C PRO A 683 53.85 27.46 53.54
N SER A 684 53.61 27.70 54.82
CA SER A 684 54.38 27.13 55.90
C SER A 684 53.91 25.67 55.94
N VAL A 685 54.85 24.75 55.76
CA VAL A 685 54.74 23.29 55.91
C VAL A 685 53.47 22.87 56.67
N LEU A 686 52.69 21.90 56.13
CA LEU A 686 51.52 21.29 56.78
C LEU A 686 51.66 21.26 58.32
N GLY A 687 50.98 22.18 59.02
CA GLY A 687 51.03 22.30 60.49
C GLY A 687 51.78 23.52 61.07
N ALA A 688 52.45 24.34 60.26
CA ALA A 688 53.05 25.60 60.70
C ALA A 688 52.15 26.81 60.38
N GLY A 689 51.93 27.70 61.36
CA GLY A 689 51.19 28.94 61.16
C GLY A 689 51.95 29.94 60.28
N PRO A 690 51.26 30.96 59.72
CA PRO A 690 51.90 32.00 58.92
C PRO A 690 53.01 32.70 59.71
N VAL A 691 54.13 32.97 59.03
CA VAL A 691 55.33 33.58 59.62
C VAL A 691 54.98 34.93 60.26
N GLY A 692 55.23 35.06 61.57
CA GLY A 692 54.97 36.29 62.34
C GLY A 692 53.69 36.30 63.18
N PHE A 693 52.90 35.22 63.18
CA PHE A 693 51.68 35.09 63.98
C PHE A 693 51.82 34.05 65.09
N GLY A 694 51.27 34.34 66.28
CA GLY A 694 51.08 33.35 67.32
C GLY A 694 49.98 32.32 66.99
N PRO A 695 49.85 31.20 67.73
CA PRO A 695 48.84 30.17 67.48
C PRO A 695 47.39 30.70 67.52
N LEU A 696 47.09 31.62 68.44
CA LEU A 696 45.76 32.24 68.57
C LEU A 696 45.44 33.18 67.40
N GLU A 697 46.40 33.98 66.97
CA GLU A 697 46.24 34.90 65.84
C GLU A 697 46.11 34.14 64.52
N THR A 698 46.84 33.03 64.40
CA THR A 698 46.72 32.09 63.28
C THR A 698 45.31 31.50 63.20
N ALA A 699 44.76 31.01 64.32
CA ALA A 699 43.40 30.47 64.36
C ALA A 699 42.34 31.53 64.02
N ALA A 700 42.50 32.76 64.53
CA ALA A 700 41.61 33.88 64.21
C ALA A 700 41.66 34.25 62.72
N LEU A 701 42.85 34.25 62.11
CA LEU A 701 43.02 34.50 60.68
C LEU A 701 42.35 33.40 59.84
N TYR A 702 42.57 32.13 60.16
CA TYR A 702 41.93 31.01 59.43
C TYR A 702 40.41 31.07 59.52
N GLU A 703 39.86 31.37 60.70
CA GLU A 703 38.41 31.51 60.86
C GLU A 703 37.85 32.74 60.13
N TRP A 704 38.62 33.84 60.07
CA TRP A 704 38.26 34.99 59.23
C TRP A 704 38.27 34.64 57.74
N VAL A 705 39.33 33.97 57.24
CA VAL A 705 39.41 33.53 55.85
C VAL A 705 38.24 32.57 55.54
N ARG A 706 37.98 31.59 56.40
CA ARG A 706 36.82 30.68 56.28
C ARG A 706 35.53 31.46 56.08
N ARG A 707 35.20 32.38 56.98
CA ARG A 707 33.98 33.19 56.89
C ARG A 707 33.93 34.02 55.62
N ARG A 708 35.05 34.61 55.20
CA ARG A 708 35.13 35.36 53.93
C ARG A 708 34.86 34.49 52.71
N LEU A 709 35.44 33.29 52.64
CA LEU A 709 35.21 32.37 51.51
C LEU A 709 33.74 31.96 51.42
N ILE A 710 33.11 31.63 52.56
CA ILE A 710 31.70 31.27 52.65
C ILE A 710 30.82 32.45 52.18
N THR A 711 30.98 33.62 52.82
CA THR A 711 30.17 34.81 52.52
C THR A 711 30.32 35.24 51.07
N ARG A 712 31.53 35.23 50.51
CA ARG A 712 31.75 35.65 49.13
C ARG A 712 31.16 34.66 48.12
N SER A 713 31.29 33.36 48.40
CA SER A 713 30.67 32.34 47.56
C SER A 713 29.14 32.44 47.58
N GLU A 714 28.55 32.74 48.74
CA GLU A 714 27.11 32.98 48.89
C GLU A 714 26.66 34.25 48.15
N ILE A 715 27.42 35.35 48.29
CA ILE A 715 27.16 36.61 47.57
C ILE A 715 27.16 36.36 46.06
N PHE A 716 28.18 35.67 45.54
CA PHE A 716 28.25 35.37 44.12
C PHE A 716 27.02 34.59 43.64
N ALA A 717 26.69 33.46 44.28
CA ALA A 717 25.56 32.63 43.86
C ALA A 717 24.23 33.39 43.94
N THR A 718 24.01 34.11 45.04
CA THR A 718 22.76 34.87 45.27
C THR A 718 22.62 36.01 44.27
N VAL A 719 23.67 36.83 44.10
CA VAL A 719 23.63 38.00 43.20
C VAL A 719 23.58 37.54 41.75
N ALA A 720 24.30 36.49 41.36
CA ALA A 720 24.27 35.94 40.01
C ALA A 720 22.86 35.45 39.65
N ASN A 721 22.26 34.60 40.49
CA ASN A 721 20.93 34.04 40.22
C ASN A 721 19.83 35.10 40.22
N ALA A 722 19.88 36.08 41.13
CA ALA A 722 18.94 37.21 41.11
C ALA A 722 19.12 38.07 39.83
N SER A 723 20.35 38.30 39.40
CA SER A 723 20.67 39.04 38.17
C SER A 723 20.20 38.32 36.91
N LEU A 724 20.41 36.99 36.84
CA LEU A 724 19.93 36.14 35.75
C LEU A 724 18.41 36.11 35.72
N ALA A 725 17.74 36.01 36.87
CA ALA A 725 16.27 36.04 36.95
C ALA A 725 15.71 37.35 36.39
N ALA A 726 16.30 38.48 36.78
CA ALA A 726 15.93 39.79 36.24
C ALA A 726 16.19 39.88 34.73
N ALA A 727 17.34 39.35 34.26
CA ALA A 727 17.69 39.35 32.84
C ALA A 727 16.75 38.48 31.99
N VAL A 728 16.26 37.34 32.51
CA VAL A 728 15.33 36.44 31.83
C VAL A 728 13.91 37.00 31.83
N ALA A 729 13.40 37.45 32.98
CA ALA A 729 12.03 37.93 33.14
C ALA A 729 11.68 39.10 32.20
N ALA A 730 12.67 39.90 31.81
CA ALA A 730 12.47 41.09 30.98
C ALA A 730 12.40 40.81 29.46
N ARG A 731 12.46 39.56 28.99
CA ARG A 731 12.78 39.27 27.58
C ARG A 731 11.69 38.62 26.76
N SER A 732 11.36 37.37 27.05
CA SER A 732 10.51 36.56 26.18
C SER A 732 9.93 35.40 26.95
N PRO A 733 8.68 34.98 26.66
CA PRO A 733 8.10 33.75 27.22
C PRO A 733 8.87 32.48 26.80
N ARG A 734 9.76 32.56 25.79
CA ARG A 734 10.60 31.45 25.35
C ARG A 734 11.89 31.29 26.17
N VAL A 735 12.12 32.12 27.18
CA VAL A 735 13.34 32.09 27.99
C VAL A 735 12.98 31.76 29.44
N ALA A 736 13.61 30.72 30.00
CA ALA A 736 13.47 30.35 31.40
C ALA A 736 14.83 30.35 32.12
N LEU A 737 14.80 30.51 33.44
CA LEU A 737 15.96 30.33 34.32
C LEU A 737 15.85 29.01 35.05
N ALA A 738 16.88 28.18 34.97
CA ALA A 738 17.03 26.94 35.74
C ALA A 738 18.16 27.10 36.76
N VAL A 739 17.83 27.27 38.03
CA VAL A 739 18.82 27.30 39.13
C VAL A 739 18.89 25.90 39.75
N PRO A 740 20.07 25.26 39.78
CA PRO A 740 20.19 23.93 40.38
C PRO A 740 19.99 24.00 41.90
N ALA A 741 19.35 22.99 42.47
CA ALA A 741 19.02 22.94 43.91
C ALA A 741 20.22 22.57 44.78
N PHE A 742 21.30 23.35 44.72
CA PHE A 742 22.48 23.15 45.54
C PHE A 742 22.26 23.75 46.93
N GLY A 743 22.42 22.92 47.96
CA GLY A 743 22.45 23.35 49.36
C GLY A 743 23.87 23.47 49.92
N PRO A 744 24.01 23.93 51.18
CA PRO A 744 25.30 24.01 51.86
C PRO A 744 26.08 22.69 51.87
N THR A 745 25.39 21.56 52.04
CA THR A 745 26.00 20.22 52.04
C THR A 745 26.54 19.78 50.68
N ASN A 746 26.22 20.50 49.61
CA ASN A 746 26.60 20.19 48.24
C ASN A 746 27.80 21.00 47.72
N ALA A 747 28.32 21.92 48.53
CA ALA A 747 29.52 22.69 48.25
C ALA A 747 30.78 21.82 48.18
N ILE A 748 31.91 22.40 47.74
CA ILE A 748 33.17 21.68 47.64
C ILE A 748 33.65 21.19 49.01
N PHE A 749 34.07 19.93 49.10
CA PHE A 749 34.49 19.27 50.35
C PHE A 749 33.45 19.26 51.47
N ALA A 750 32.17 19.51 51.17
CA ALA A 750 31.08 19.25 52.10
C ALA A 750 30.76 17.73 52.17
N PRO A 751 29.89 17.27 53.09
CA PRO A 751 29.60 15.85 53.27
C PRO A 751 28.97 15.14 52.06
N ASP A 752 28.23 15.87 51.21
CA ASP A 752 27.57 15.35 50.01
C ASP A 752 27.81 16.27 48.80
N PRO A 753 29.07 16.40 48.34
CA PRO A 753 29.46 17.43 47.39
C PRO A 753 28.86 17.13 46.01
N TYR A 754 28.26 18.14 45.38
CA TYR A 754 27.78 18.07 44.00
C TYR A 754 28.80 18.61 42.99
N VAL A 755 30.00 18.95 43.48
CA VAL A 755 31.12 19.42 42.68
C VAL A 755 32.33 18.51 42.84
N PHE A 756 33.23 18.51 41.85
CA PHE A 756 34.51 17.83 41.99
C PHE A 756 35.38 18.54 43.04
N GLY A 757 35.93 17.74 43.95
CA GLY A 757 37.04 18.16 44.80
C GLY A 757 38.37 18.01 44.07
N VAL A 758 39.45 17.96 44.84
CA VAL A 758 40.79 17.66 44.35
C VAL A 758 41.54 16.81 45.36
N GLY A 759 42.37 15.87 44.88
CA GLY A 759 43.28 15.12 45.73
C GLY A 759 44.53 15.95 46.06
N LEU A 760 45.09 15.73 47.26
CA LEU A 760 46.32 16.38 47.70
C LEU A 760 47.46 15.36 47.70
N SER A 761 48.57 15.68 47.04
CA SER A 761 49.79 14.86 47.03
C SER A 761 51.05 15.71 47.22
N PRO A 762 52.18 15.13 47.63
CA PRO A 762 53.46 15.85 47.66
C PRO A 762 53.90 16.38 46.29
N ALA A 763 53.40 15.80 45.19
CA ALA A 763 53.68 16.20 43.82
C ALA A 763 52.74 17.29 43.29
N GLY A 764 51.78 17.75 44.10
CA GLY A 764 50.78 18.75 43.74
C GLY A 764 49.35 18.23 43.80
N LEU A 765 48.45 18.94 43.13
CA LEU A 765 47.03 18.64 43.07
C LEU A 765 46.74 17.49 42.11
N LEU A 766 45.89 16.54 42.54
CA LEU A 766 45.47 15.40 41.74
C LEU A 766 44.00 15.59 41.32
N PRO A 767 43.68 15.54 40.02
CA PRO A 767 42.30 15.59 39.58
C PRO A 767 41.54 14.35 40.05
N LEU A 768 40.27 14.54 40.44
CA LEU A 768 39.38 13.45 40.87
C LEU A 768 38.33 13.11 39.80
N ASP A 769 38.39 13.75 38.65
CA ASP A 769 37.43 13.57 37.56
C ASP A 769 37.86 12.45 36.58
N PRO A 770 36.90 11.71 36.00
CA PRO A 770 37.17 10.57 35.12
C PRO A 770 37.83 10.92 33.78
N VAL A 771 37.80 12.19 33.35
CA VAL A 771 38.33 12.60 32.03
C VAL A 771 39.69 13.28 32.10
N ALA A 772 40.30 13.33 33.29
CA ALA A 772 41.55 14.06 33.51
C ALA A 772 42.68 13.65 32.57
N SER A 773 42.86 12.34 32.33
CA SER A 773 43.89 11.83 31.42
C SER A 773 43.65 12.26 29.97
N ALA A 774 42.40 12.18 29.50
CA ALA A 774 42.00 12.59 28.15
C ALA A 774 42.13 14.11 27.97
N ARG A 775 41.73 14.90 28.98
CA ARG A 775 41.94 16.35 29.03
C ARG A 775 43.43 16.69 28.93
N SER A 776 44.29 16.08 29.74
CA SER A 776 45.73 16.34 29.70
C SER A 776 46.37 15.98 28.35
N ALA A 777 45.85 14.97 27.65
CA ALA A 777 46.32 14.61 26.31
C ALA A 777 45.87 15.63 25.24
N ALA A 778 44.67 16.20 25.37
CA ALA A 778 44.10 17.16 24.43
C ALA A 778 44.61 18.60 24.63
N CYS A 779 44.86 19.01 25.88
CA CYS A 779 45.20 20.38 26.21
C CYS A 779 46.72 20.59 26.30
N LEU A 780 47.31 21.20 25.27
CA LEU A 780 48.74 21.52 25.23
C LEU A 780 48.99 23.04 25.19
N PRO A 781 49.93 23.57 26.01
CA PRO A 781 50.67 22.89 27.07
C PRO A 781 49.81 22.70 28.34
N ALA A 782 49.91 21.52 28.98
CA ALA A 782 49.21 21.25 30.22
C ALA A 782 49.84 22.05 31.38
N ASP A 783 49.17 23.11 31.82
CA ASP A 783 49.52 23.81 33.06
C ASP A 783 48.82 23.17 34.28
N PRO A 784 49.24 23.50 35.52
CA PRO A 784 48.64 22.94 36.73
C PRO A 784 47.13 23.21 36.84
N ILE A 785 46.64 24.33 36.30
CA ILE A 785 45.21 24.71 36.33
C ILE A 785 44.41 23.80 35.39
N THR A 786 44.93 23.53 34.20
CA THR A 786 44.34 22.63 33.19
C THR A 786 44.25 21.19 33.73
N THR A 787 45.25 20.76 34.48
CA THR A 787 45.31 19.41 35.05
C THR A 787 44.14 19.16 36.02
N VAL A 788 43.80 20.14 36.85
CA VAL A 788 42.70 20.04 37.83
C VAL A 788 41.51 20.93 37.51
N ALA A 789 41.30 21.24 36.22
CA ALA A 789 40.31 22.21 35.78
C ALA A 789 38.86 21.87 36.17
N SER A 790 38.56 20.62 36.51
CA SER A 790 37.26 20.16 37.03
C SER A 790 36.97 20.63 38.46
N ILE A 791 37.98 21.03 39.26
CA ILE A 791 37.78 21.43 40.65
C ILE A 791 36.69 22.50 40.78
N GLY A 792 35.72 22.27 41.66
CA GLY A 792 34.58 23.18 41.88
C GLY A 792 33.51 23.17 40.78
N HIS A 793 33.67 22.39 39.70
CA HIS A 793 32.64 22.17 38.67
C HIS A 793 31.70 21.04 39.07
N PRO A 794 30.47 20.98 38.51
CA PRO A 794 29.51 19.94 38.85
C PRO A 794 30.08 18.55 38.58
N ASN A 795 30.00 17.66 39.56
CA ASN A 795 30.23 16.23 39.36
C ASN A 795 28.94 15.57 38.84
N ALA A 796 28.91 14.24 38.72
CA ALA A 796 27.74 13.54 38.19
C ALA A 796 26.43 13.87 38.96
N ARG A 797 26.48 14.05 40.29
CA ARG A 797 25.31 14.45 41.09
C ARG A 797 24.91 15.91 40.84
N GLY A 798 25.89 16.80 40.72
CA GLY A 798 25.62 18.19 40.36
C GLY A 798 25.01 18.33 38.97
N ALA A 799 25.48 17.55 38.00
CA ALA A 799 24.90 17.50 36.67
C ALA A 799 23.44 17.02 36.68
N GLU A 800 23.11 16.01 37.50
CA GLU A 800 21.72 15.61 37.71
C GLU A 800 20.87 16.75 38.29
N ALA A 801 21.37 17.48 39.29
CA ALA A 801 20.66 18.63 39.86
C ALA A 801 20.42 19.76 38.83
N TYR A 802 21.37 19.99 37.91
CA TYR A 802 21.16 20.90 36.77
C TYR A 802 20.09 20.38 35.82
N ALA A 803 20.15 19.10 35.46
CA ALA A 803 19.20 18.51 34.54
C ALA A 803 17.77 18.49 35.11
N ASP A 804 17.61 18.25 36.41
CA ASP A 804 16.33 18.36 37.13
C ASP A 804 15.79 19.79 37.12
N ALA A 805 16.65 20.78 37.39
CA ALA A 805 16.25 22.19 37.34
C ALA A 805 15.83 22.62 35.92
N ILE A 806 16.55 22.18 34.89
CA ILE A 806 16.18 22.44 33.49
C ILE A 806 14.84 21.76 33.18
N ALA A 807 14.69 20.48 33.53
CA ALA A 807 13.47 19.72 33.28
C ALA A 807 12.23 20.33 33.93
N ALA A 808 12.37 20.91 35.12
CA ALA A 808 11.29 21.62 35.81
C ALA A 808 10.81 22.86 35.05
N THR A 809 11.64 23.48 34.20
CA THR A 809 11.27 24.65 33.39
C THR A 809 10.60 24.29 32.06
N LEU A 810 10.83 23.09 31.52
CA LEU A 810 10.35 22.68 30.19
C LEU A 810 8.84 22.87 29.99
N PRO A 811 7.95 22.51 30.96
CA PRO A 811 6.52 22.71 30.79
C PRO A 811 6.12 24.19 30.58
N THR A 812 6.83 25.12 31.24
CA THR A 812 6.56 26.57 31.09
C THR A 812 6.96 27.10 29.72
N LEU A 813 7.83 26.38 29.02
CA LEU A 813 8.30 26.66 27.66
C LEU A 813 7.46 25.95 26.58
N GLY A 814 6.42 25.20 26.98
CA GLY A 814 5.57 24.43 26.06
C GLY A 814 6.20 23.12 25.58
N LEU A 815 7.20 22.60 26.29
CA LEU A 815 7.92 21.36 25.98
C LEU A 815 7.46 20.19 26.85
#